data_AF-A0A8H8P8D6-F1
#
_entry.id   AF-A0A8H8P8D6-F1
#
_cell.length_a   1.000
_cell.length_b   1.000
_cell.length_c   1.000
_cell.angle_alpha   90.00
_cell.angle_beta   90.00
_cell.angle_gamma   90.00
#
_symmetry.space_group_name_H-M   'P 1'
#
loop_
_entity.id
_entity.type
_entity.pdbx_description
1 polymer ?
#
loop_
_entity_poly.entity_id
_entity_poly.type
_entity_poly.pdbx_seq_one_letter_code
_entity_poly.pdbx_strand_id
1 'polypeptide(L)'
;MASIQRARVINGVPTNLIVHSFGDRILVSITQLGKIGCLIQASIPSSVPLLPPPPPPSLPPPPTAISLTPLVGYPPDPRSLTLFNLYASQAASIAWSKAGQLNRRPVIVGLALKRTKIPSTREDIDDDDFVVSEDDRQTLTRSSTEKGPSQAELLIRCCSAIAKELIDANNSKKKVSLNEIKARVCKQVGYGGVPRLVDIISAVPEEHKKALLPKLKARPIRTASGIAVVAVMCKPHRCPHIAMTGNICVYCPGGPDSDFDYSTQSYTGYEPTSMRAIRARYDPYEQTKGRVEQLRSLGHSVDKVEFIIMGGTFMSMPEDYRSTFIAQLHNALSGFTGTDVDEAVRYSERSKSKAIGITIETRPDYCLRPHLSQMLRYGCTRLEIGVQSVYEDVARDTNRGHTVRAEYFENPAFRSDGLKIYPTLVIRGTGLYELWRTGRYKNYTPNVLVDVVARILALVPPWTRVYRVQRDIPLPLVTSGCENSGNLRELALQRMKDFGAECRDVRFREVGIHEIHHKVRPESVELLRRDYTANGGWETFLSYEDPQRDILVGLLRLRKCSEEGTFRPELVDKGDGGASIVRELHVYGTAVPVHGRDPTKFQHQGFGTLLMEEAERIARDEHGSIKLAVISGVGTRDYYRRLGYELDGPYMSKSLV
;
A
#
# COMPACT_ATOMS: atom_id res chain seq x y z
N MET A 1 -35.92 26.30 -8.14
CA MET A 1 -34.52 26.26 -8.61
C MET A 1 -34.49 26.77 -10.04
N ALA A 2 -33.75 27.85 -10.32
CA ALA A 2 -33.55 28.33 -11.69
C ALA A 2 -32.27 27.72 -12.26
N SER A 3 -32.37 27.04 -13.41
CA SER A 3 -31.23 26.58 -14.20
C SER A 3 -31.23 27.33 -15.52
N ILE A 4 -30.08 27.88 -15.91
CA ILE A 4 -29.87 28.55 -17.17
C ILE A 4 -28.85 27.74 -17.96
N GLN A 5 -29.23 27.28 -19.14
CA GLN A 5 -28.33 26.59 -20.05
C GLN A 5 -28.22 27.39 -21.35
N ARG A 6 -26.99 27.57 -21.84
CA ARG A 6 -26.71 28.12 -23.17
C ARG A 6 -25.58 27.32 -23.84
N ALA A 7 -25.68 27.15 -25.15
CA ALA A 7 -24.64 26.57 -25.97
C ALA A 7 -24.23 27.59 -27.04
N ARG A 8 -22.93 27.72 -27.31
CA ARG A 8 -22.39 28.57 -28.38
C ARG A 8 -21.10 27.97 -28.92
N VAL A 9 -20.82 28.13 -30.21
CA VAL A 9 -19.51 27.80 -30.79
C VAL A 9 -18.57 28.97 -30.50
N ILE A 10 -17.42 28.70 -29.88
CA ILE A 10 -16.36 29.68 -29.58
C ILE A 10 -15.09 29.16 -30.25
N ASN A 11 -14.51 29.96 -31.16
CA ASN A 11 -13.32 29.59 -31.95
C ASN A 11 -13.44 28.22 -32.63
N GLY A 12 -14.58 27.97 -33.29
CA GLY A 12 -14.87 26.68 -33.95
C GLY A 12 -15.15 25.50 -33.01
N VAL A 13 -15.16 25.70 -31.68
CA VAL A 13 -15.42 24.66 -30.68
C VAL A 13 -16.79 24.85 -30.01
N PRO A 14 -17.71 23.86 -30.11
CA PRO A 14 -18.97 23.89 -29.37
C PRO A 14 -18.72 23.97 -27.87
N THR A 15 -19.22 25.04 -27.23
CA THR A 15 -19.04 25.33 -25.80
C THR A 15 -20.41 25.42 -25.12
N ASN A 16 -20.62 24.59 -24.11
CA ASN A 16 -21.84 24.57 -23.31
C ASN A 16 -21.60 25.25 -21.97
N LEU A 17 -22.45 26.21 -21.63
CA LEU A 17 -22.54 26.88 -20.34
C LEU A 17 -23.82 26.43 -19.63
N ILE A 18 -23.68 25.96 -18.40
CA ILE A 18 -24.80 25.56 -17.54
C ILE A 18 -24.63 26.24 -16.19
N VAL A 19 -25.61 27.03 -15.77
CA VAL A 19 -25.64 27.69 -14.46
C VAL A 19 -26.80 27.15 -13.66
N HIS A 20 -26.52 26.52 -12.52
CA HIS A 20 -27.50 26.03 -11.56
C HIS A 20 -27.37 26.78 -10.24
N SER A 21 -28.46 27.38 -9.77
CA SER A 21 -28.52 28.04 -8.47
C SER A 21 -29.15 27.11 -7.43
N PHE A 22 -28.39 26.73 -6.40
CA PHE A 22 -28.82 25.94 -5.24
C PHE A 22 -28.96 26.83 -4.00
N GLY A 23 -29.69 26.39 -2.97
CA GLY A 23 -29.89 27.22 -1.76
C GLY A 23 -28.60 27.70 -1.11
N ASP A 24 -27.55 26.88 -1.14
CA ASP A 24 -26.26 27.10 -0.48
C ASP A 24 -25.10 27.44 -1.44
N ARG A 25 -25.23 27.23 -2.76
CA ARG A 25 -24.15 27.40 -3.74
C ARG A 25 -24.65 27.72 -5.15
N ILE A 26 -23.76 28.20 -6.01
CA ILE A 26 -24.03 28.37 -7.45
C ILE A 26 -23.06 27.46 -8.22
N LEU A 27 -23.55 26.63 -9.12
CA LEU A 27 -22.74 25.80 -9.99
C LEU A 27 -22.70 26.40 -11.40
N VAL A 28 -21.52 26.68 -11.92
CA VAL A 28 -21.27 27.18 -13.27
C VAL A 28 -20.43 26.15 -14.00
N SER A 29 -20.99 25.42 -14.95
CA SER A 29 -20.28 24.44 -15.76
C SER A 29 -20.04 24.97 -17.17
N ILE A 30 -18.78 25.08 -17.58
CA ILE A 30 -18.32 25.46 -18.92
C ILE A 30 -17.60 24.25 -19.53
N THR A 31 -18.18 23.65 -20.56
CA THR A 31 -17.65 22.42 -21.17
C THR A 31 -17.65 22.47 -22.69
N GLN A 32 -16.50 22.17 -23.27
CA GLN A 32 -16.27 21.92 -24.70
C GLN A 32 -16.11 20.42 -25.01
N LEU A 33 -15.98 19.59 -23.97
CA LEU A 33 -15.74 18.16 -24.09
C LEU A 33 -16.98 17.32 -23.73
N GLY A 34 -18.13 17.96 -23.49
CA GLY A 34 -19.38 17.28 -23.12
C GLY A 34 -19.34 16.58 -21.76
N LYS A 35 -18.31 16.82 -20.94
CA LYS A 35 -18.12 16.26 -19.60
C LYS A 35 -17.92 17.36 -18.55
N ILE A 36 -18.20 17.04 -17.29
CA ILE A 36 -17.81 17.88 -16.15
C ILE A 36 -16.30 17.72 -15.96
N GLY A 37 -15.55 18.79 -16.13
CA GLY A 37 -14.10 18.78 -16.00
C GLY A 37 -13.64 19.13 -14.59
N CYS A 38 -12.57 19.91 -14.49
CA CYS A 38 -12.04 20.36 -13.20
C CYS A 38 -13.06 21.26 -12.51
N LEU A 39 -13.47 20.90 -11.30
CA LEU A 39 -14.38 21.69 -10.45
C LEU A 39 -13.55 22.48 -9.45
N ILE A 40 -13.71 23.80 -9.45
CA ILE A 40 -13.03 24.74 -8.57
C ILE A 40 -14.10 25.52 -7.83
N GLN A 41 -14.09 25.47 -6.51
CA GLN A 41 -14.95 26.31 -5.68
C GLN A 41 -14.27 27.65 -5.46
N ALA A 42 -14.91 28.72 -5.92
CA ALA A 42 -14.59 30.07 -5.57
C ALA A 42 -15.43 30.53 -4.38
N SER A 43 -14.77 31.11 -3.39
CA SER A 43 -15.39 31.69 -2.21
C SER A 43 -14.75 33.03 -1.88
N ILE A 44 -15.50 33.93 -1.25
CA ILE A 44 -15.02 35.23 -0.79
C ILE A 44 -15.41 35.44 0.69
N PRO A 45 -14.53 36.02 1.52
CA PRO A 45 -14.88 36.39 2.89
C PRO A 45 -16.05 37.38 2.95
N SER A 46 -16.81 37.35 4.06
CA SER A 46 -17.92 38.29 4.32
C SER A 46 -17.47 39.75 4.45
N SER A 47 -16.20 40.00 4.74
CA SER A 47 -15.60 41.34 4.87
C SER A 47 -15.30 42.02 3.53
N VAL A 48 -15.26 41.28 2.41
CA VAL A 48 -14.93 41.84 1.09
C VAL A 48 -16.18 42.46 0.46
N PRO A 49 -16.18 43.74 0.06
CA PRO A 49 -17.33 44.34 -0.61
C PRO A 49 -17.49 43.79 -2.03
N LEU A 50 -18.73 43.44 -2.42
CA LEU A 50 -19.06 43.11 -3.80
C LEU A 50 -19.37 44.40 -4.57
N LEU A 51 -18.59 44.67 -5.61
CA LEU A 51 -18.79 45.81 -6.50
C LEU A 51 -19.90 45.50 -7.52
N PRO A 52 -20.71 46.50 -7.91
CA PRO A 52 -21.68 46.35 -8.99
C PRO A 52 -20.97 46.02 -10.32
N PRO A 53 -21.65 45.32 -11.25
CA PRO A 53 -21.06 44.96 -12.54
C PRO A 53 -20.73 46.23 -13.35
N PRO A 54 -19.53 46.34 -13.94
CA PRO A 54 -19.19 47.49 -14.77
C PRO A 54 -19.95 47.44 -16.11
N PRO A 55 -20.11 48.58 -16.82
CA PRO A 55 -20.85 48.62 -18.08
C PRO A 55 -20.18 47.76 -19.17
N PRO A 56 -20.95 47.03 -20.01
CA PRO A 56 -20.39 46.25 -21.12
C PRO A 56 -19.56 47.16 -22.06
N PRO A 57 -18.42 46.70 -22.60
CA PRO A 57 -17.93 45.32 -22.67
C PRO A 57 -17.04 44.87 -21.50
N SER A 58 -16.84 45.72 -20.47
CA SER A 58 -15.92 45.42 -19.37
C SER A 58 -16.43 44.32 -18.45
N LEU A 59 -15.53 43.45 -17.99
CA LEU A 59 -15.83 42.38 -17.04
C LEU A 59 -15.47 42.82 -15.61
N PRO A 60 -16.19 42.36 -14.57
CA PRO A 60 -15.83 42.66 -13.19
C PRO A 60 -14.47 42.04 -12.86
N PRO A 61 -13.53 42.79 -12.26
CA PRO A 61 -12.25 42.23 -11.86
C PRO A 61 -12.43 41.20 -10.73
N PRO A 62 -11.65 40.10 -10.72
CA PRO A 62 -11.68 39.17 -9.61
C PRO A 62 -11.24 39.83 -8.29
N PRO A 63 -11.97 39.62 -7.17
CA PRO A 63 -11.57 40.13 -5.87
C PRO A 63 -10.20 39.56 -5.46
N THR A 64 -9.31 40.39 -4.93
CA THR A 64 -7.98 39.96 -4.47
C THR A 64 -8.03 38.91 -3.36
N ALA A 65 -9.08 38.93 -2.54
CA ALA A 65 -9.30 37.98 -1.45
C ALA A 65 -10.14 36.75 -1.85
N ILE A 66 -10.31 36.49 -3.15
CA ILE A 66 -10.96 35.27 -3.63
C ILE A 66 -10.14 34.03 -3.25
N SER A 67 -10.80 33.04 -2.67
CA SER A 67 -10.20 31.75 -2.35
C SER A 67 -10.73 30.69 -3.31
N LEU A 68 -9.81 30.03 -4.02
CA LEU A 68 -10.10 28.96 -4.97
C LEU A 68 -9.70 27.61 -4.38
N THR A 69 -10.69 26.76 -4.15
CA THR A 69 -10.49 25.40 -3.63
C THR A 69 -10.81 24.38 -4.72
N PRO A 70 -9.83 23.63 -5.24
CA PRO A 70 -10.10 22.52 -6.15
C PRO A 70 -10.98 21.46 -5.45
N LEU A 71 -12.09 21.08 -6.08
CA LEU A 71 -13.02 20.08 -5.54
C LEU A 71 -12.84 18.72 -6.21
N VAL A 72 -12.79 18.68 -7.55
CA VAL A 72 -12.74 17.42 -8.32
C VAL A 72 -11.98 17.61 -9.63
N GLY A 73 -11.06 16.70 -9.93
CA GLY A 73 -10.28 16.69 -11.18
C GLY A 73 -9.15 17.71 -11.18
N TYR A 74 -8.09 17.42 -11.94
CA TYR A 74 -6.94 18.32 -12.10
C TYR A 74 -6.80 18.75 -13.56
N PRO A 75 -6.36 20.00 -13.81
CA PRO A 75 -5.97 20.43 -15.14
C PRO A 75 -4.87 19.51 -15.70
N PRO A 76 -4.87 19.24 -17.01
CA PRO A 76 -3.99 18.26 -17.63
C PRO A 76 -2.51 18.64 -17.67
N ASP A 77 -2.14 19.87 -17.28
CA ASP A 77 -0.75 20.32 -17.09
C ASP A 77 -0.66 21.51 -16.11
N PRO A 78 0.53 21.82 -15.54
CA PRO A 78 0.71 22.92 -14.58
C PRO A 78 0.42 24.32 -15.13
N ARG A 79 0.66 24.61 -16.42
CA ARG A 79 0.33 25.92 -17.03
C ARG A 79 -1.18 26.08 -17.22
N SER A 80 -1.90 24.99 -17.49
CA SER A 80 -3.38 24.98 -17.52
C SER A 80 -4.01 25.27 -16.15
N LEU A 81 -3.31 25.04 -15.03
CA LEU A 81 -3.84 25.33 -13.69
C LEU A 81 -4.05 26.83 -13.46
N THR A 82 -3.08 27.66 -13.86
CA THR A 82 -3.19 29.12 -13.76
C THR A 82 -4.36 29.65 -14.59
N LEU A 83 -4.53 29.16 -15.82
CA LEU A 83 -5.64 29.53 -16.69
C LEU A 83 -7.00 29.09 -16.14
N PHE A 84 -7.08 27.88 -15.60
CA PHE A 84 -8.32 27.36 -15.00
C PHE A 84 -8.71 28.14 -13.74
N ASN A 85 -7.73 28.49 -12.92
CA ASN A 85 -7.94 29.36 -11.76
C ASN A 85 -8.40 30.75 -12.19
N LEU A 86 -7.82 31.33 -13.24
CA LEU A 86 -8.24 32.63 -13.78
C LEU A 86 -9.70 32.59 -14.28
N TYR A 87 -10.06 31.57 -15.06
CA TYR A 87 -11.44 31.40 -15.54
C TYR A 87 -12.43 31.13 -14.40
N ALA A 88 -12.06 30.33 -13.41
CA ALA A 88 -12.89 30.10 -12.23
C ALA A 88 -13.13 31.39 -11.44
N SER A 89 -12.06 32.16 -11.20
CA SER A 89 -12.14 33.47 -10.54
C SER A 89 -13.02 34.44 -11.31
N GLN A 90 -12.85 34.52 -12.63
CA GLN A 90 -13.64 35.43 -13.48
C GLN A 90 -15.12 35.03 -13.52
N ALA A 91 -15.42 33.74 -13.69
CA ALA A 91 -16.79 33.24 -13.72
C ALA A 91 -17.51 33.45 -12.37
N ALA A 92 -16.81 33.21 -11.26
CA ALA A 92 -17.34 33.48 -9.93
C ALA A 92 -17.63 34.97 -9.70
N SER A 93 -16.73 35.84 -10.16
CA SER A 93 -16.88 37.29 -10.04
C SER A 93 -18.07 37.82 -10.83
N ILE A 94 -18.33 37.27 -12.02
CA ILE A 94 -19.54 37.57 -12.81
C ILE A 94 -20.81 37.07 -12.12
N ALA A 95 -20.75 35.88 -11.51
CA ALA A 95 -21.88 35.32 -10.77
C ALA A 95 -22.24 36.17 -9.55
N TRP A 96 -21.25 36.63 -8.78
CA TRP A 96 -21.49 37.49 -7.62
C TRP A 96 -21.93 38.91 -8.00
N SER A 97 -21.37 39.51 -9.04
CA SER A 97 -21.75 40.86 -9.46
C SER A 97 -23.20 40.94 -9.95
N LYS A 98 -23.70 39.88 -10.61
CA LYS A 98 -25.11 39.79 -11.02
C LYS A 98 -26.07 39.40 -9.91
N ALA A 99 -25.60 38.71 -8.87
CA ALA A 99 -26.46 38.24 -7.78
C ALA A 99 -26.72 39.31 -6.70
N GLY A 100 -26.01 40.45 -6.75
CA GLY A 100 -26.13 41.57 -5.82
C GLY A 100 -25.45 41.31 -4.47
N GLN A 101 -25.33 42.35 -3.63
CA GLN A 101 -24.56 42.30 -2.37
C GLN A 101 -25.06 41.27 -1.34
N LEU A 102 -26.30 40.81 -1.47
CA LEU A 102 -26.95 39.88 -0.53
C LEU A 102 -26.58 38.40 -0.80
N ASN A 103 -25.89 38.08 -1.91
CA ASN A 103 -25.74 36.70 -2.35
C ASN A 103 -24.26 36.28 -2.51
N ARG A 104 -23.65 35.92 -1.37
CA ARG A 104 -22.24 35.50 -1.27
C ARG A 104 -22.03 33.99 -1.33
N ARG A 105 -22.98 33.26 -1.90
CA ARG A 105 -22.89 31.79 -1.99
C ARG A 105 -21.60 31.38 -2.72
N PRO A 106 -20.90 30.32 -2.27
CA PRO A 106 -19.77 29.79 -3.00
C PRO A 106 -20.17 29.43 -4.43
N VAL A 107 -19.30 29.76 -5.38
CA VAL A 107 -19.50 29.47 -6.81
C VAL A 107 -18.59 28.33 -7.19
N ILE A 108 -19.17 27.18 -7.51
CA ILE A 108 -18.44 26.04 -8.04
C ILE A 108 -18.36 26.19 -9.55
N VAL A 109 -17.16 26.34 -10.09
CA VAL A 109 -16.92 26.46 -11.53
C VAL A 109 -16.33 25.15 -12.06
N GLY A 110 -17.04 24.50 -12.98
CA GLY A 110 -16.58 23.32 -13.70
C GLY A 110 -16.03 23.69 -15.07
N LEU A 111 -14.76 23.36 -15.34
CA LEU A 111 -14.08 23.67 -16.60
C LEU A 111 -13.63 22.40 -17.32
N ALA A 112 -14.14 22.19 -18.54
CA ALA A 112 -13.70 21.11 -19.43
C ALA A 112 -13.44 21.66 -20.84
N LEU A 113 -12.31 22.33 -21.02
CA LEU A 113 -11.94 22.99 -22.27
C LEU A 113 -11.14 22.05 -23.18
N LYS A 114 -11.36 22.15 -24.50
CA LYS A 114 -10.63 21.36 -25.50
C LYS A 114 -9.33 22.11 -25.83
N ARG A 115 -8.19 21.41 -25.82
CA ARG A 115 -6.93 21.99 -26.33
C ARG A 115 -7.01 22.05 -27.86
N THR A 116 -6.96 23.24 -28.43
CA THR A 116 -6.72 23.45 -29.86
C THR A 116 -5.23 23.71 -30.08
N LYS A 117 -4.59 22.93 -30.95
CA LYS A 117 -3.28 23.30 -31.49
C LYS A 117 -3.49 24.39 -32.51
N ILE A 118 -2.80 25.51 -32.37
CA ILE A 118 -2.64 26.47 -33.46
C ILE A 118 -1.81 25.75 -34.54
N PRO A 119 -2.22 25.76 -35.83
CA PRO A 119 -1.38 25.21 -36.89
C PRO A 119 -0.12 26.06 -36.99
N SER A 120 1.00 25.50 -36.55
CA SER A 120 2.33 26.10 -36.66
C SER A 120 2.76 26.14 -38.13
N THR A 121 2.83 27.32 -38.73
CA THR A 121 3.68 27.53 -39.90
C THR A 121 5.09 27.91 -39.42
N ARG A 122 6.00 26.93 -39.50
CA ARG A 122 7.48 27.02 -39.47
C ARG A 122 8.21 27.54 -38.22
N GLU A 123 9.18 26.72 -37.84
CA GLU A 123 10.52 26.96 -37.26
C GLU A 123 10.70 28.11 -36.25
N ASP A 124 10.80 27.70 -34.99
CA ASP A 124 11.62 28.22 -33.87
C ASP A 124 11.67 29.74 -33.54
N ILE A 125 11.38 29.99 -32.25
CA ILE A 125 11.72 31.14 -31.37
C ILE A 125 10.63 32.21 -31.17
N ASP A 126 10.09 32.16 -29.94
CA ASP A 126 9.62 33.19 -28.98
C ASP A 126 8.66 34.34 -29.35
N ASP A 127 7.85 34.64 -28.32
CA ASP A 127 6.99 35.80 -28.03
C ASP A 127 5.52 35.79 -28.53
N ASP A 128 4.62 35.59 -27.54
CA ASP A 128 3.16 35.71 -27.57
C ASP A 128 2.76 37.20 -27.61
N ASP A 129 2.08 37.64 -28.68
CA ASP A 129 1.19 38.81 -28.67
C ASP A 129 -0.11 38.48 -29.43
N PHE A 130 -1.27 38.76 -28.81
CA PHE A 130 -2.61 38.49 -29.33
C PHE A 130 -3.33 39.79 -29.75
N VAL A 131 -3.92 39.81 -30.95
CA VAL A 131 -4.94 40.80 -31.37
C VAL A 131 -6.22 40.07 -31.80
N VAL A 132 -7.37 40.59 -31.40
CA VAL A 132 -8.72 40.08 -31.69
C VAL A 132 -9.36 40.89 -32.83
N SER A 133 -10.04 40.24 -33.79
CA SER A 133 -10.89 40.91 -34.79
C SER A 133 -12.38 40.53 -34.68
N GLU A 134 -13.23 41.36 -35.28
CA GLU A 134 -14.53 41.80 -34.77
C GLU A 134 -15.76 41.30 -35.54
N ASP A 135 -15.71 40.13 -36.19
CA ASP A 135 -16.80 39.68 -37.07
C ASP A 135 -17.31 38.27 -36.75
N ASP A 136 -18.23 38.16 -35.78
CA ASP A 136 -19.14 36.99 -35.71
C ASP A 136 -20.40 37.29 -34.87
N ARG A 137 -21.05 38.42 -35.22
CA ARG A 137 -22.43 38.73 -34.85
C ARG A 137 -23.35 38.28 -35.99
N GLN A 138 -23.81 37.04 -35.92
CA GLN A 138 -25.19 36.62 -36.22
C GLN A 138 -25.22 35.11 -36.38
N THR A 139 -26.17 34.46 -35.71
CA THR A 139 -27.01 33.35 -36.19
C THR A 139 -27.62 32.68 -34.96
N LEU A 140 -28.72 33.28 -34.47
CA LEU A 140 -29.64 32.68 -33.51
C LEU A 140 -30.84 32.18 -34.31
N THR A 141 -31.04 30.87 -34.41
CA THR A 141 -32.37 30.21 -34.45
C THR A 141 -32.20 28.72 -34.72
N ARG A 142 -32.58 27.88 -33.73
CA ARG A 142 -33.44 26.68 -33.85
C ARG A 142 -33.35 25.83 -32.58
N SER A 143 -34.52 25.51 -32.02
CA SER A 143 -34.72 24.57 -30.92
C SER A 143 -34.91 23.14 -31.46
N SER A 144 -34.57 22.11 -30.66
CA SER A 144 -35.43 20.94 -30.33
C SER A 144 -34.66 19.75 -29.72
N THR A 145 -35.14 19.33 -28.53
CA THR A 145 -35.35 17.98 -27.96
C THR A 145 -34.43 16.78 -28.29
N GLU A 146 -33.75 16.24 -27.25
CA GLU A 146 -33.71 14.82 -26.79
C GLU A 146 -32.59 14.66 -25.72
N LYS A 147 -32.88 14.17 -24.50
CA LYS A 147 -31.86 13.91 -23.45
C LYS A 147 -31.56 12.42 -23.37
N GLY A 148 -30.37 12.01 -23.83
CA GLY A 148 -29.88 10.63 -23.74
C GLY A 148 -29.53 10.15 -22.32
N PRO A 149 -29.19 8.86 -22.16
CA PRO A 149 -28.92 8.23 -20.85
C PRO A 149 -27.71 8.83 -20.12
N SER A 150 -27.79 8.87 -18.79
CA SER A 150 -26.73 9.42 -17.93
C SER A 150 -25.48 8.52 -17.87
N GLN A 151 -24.33 9.10 -17.53
CA GLN A 151 -23.07 8.34 -17.42
C GLN A 151 -23.12 7.21 -16.36
N ALA A 152 -23.90 7.37 -15.29
CA ALA A 152 -24.08 6.32 -14.29
C ALA A 152 -24.91 5.15 -14.82
N GLU A 153 -25.97 5.42 -15.59
CA GLU A 153 -26.76 4.39 -16.27
C GLU A 153 -25.94 3.66 -17.33
N LEU A 154 -25.11 4.38 -18.08
CA LEU A 154 -24.19 3.79 -19.04
C LEU A 154 -23.15 2.88 -18.36
N LEU A 155 -22.62 3.28 -17.20
CA LEU A 155 -21.71 2.44 -16.41
C LEU A 155 -22.40 1.15 -15.94
N ILE A 156 -23.61 1.23 -15.40
CA ILE A 156 -24.37 0.06 -14.93
C ILE A 156 -24.67 -0.88 -16.10
N ARG A 157 -25.17 -0.35 -17.22
CA ARG A 157 -25.43 -1.14 -18.45
C ARG A 157 -24.16 -1.81 -18.96
N CYS A 158 -23.04 -1.10 -18.93
CA CYS A 158 -21.75 -1.63 -19.33
C CYS A 158 -21.29 -2.77 -18.41
N CYS A 159 -21.35 -2.58 -17.08
CA CYS A 159 -20.99 -3.62 -16.11
C CYS A 159 -21.87 -4.87 -16.24
N SER A 160 -23.19 -4.71 -16.38
CA SER A 160 -24.12 -5.84 -16.54
C SER A 160 -23.87 -6.60 -17.85
N ALA A 161 -23.59 -5.90 -18.95
CA ALA A 161 -23.27 -6.54 -20.23
C ALA A 161 -21.93 -7.30 -20.16
N ILE A 162 -20.91 -6.72 -19.52
CA ILE A 162 -19.62 -7.40 -19.27
C ILE A 162 -19.83 -8.66 -18.41
N ALA A 163 -20.63 -8.56 -17.33
CA ALA A 163 -20.90 -9.69 -16.44
C ALA A 163 -21.61 -10.84 -17.19
N LYS A 164 -22.61 -10.52 -18.03
CA LYS A 164 -23.32 -11.51 -18.85
C LYS A 164 -22.38 -12.28 -19.77
N GLU A 165 -21.51 -11.58 -20.50
CA GLU A 165 -20.57 -12.25 -21.41
C GLU A 165 -19.53 -13.10 -20.68
N LEU A 166 -19.12 -12.70 -19.48
CA LEU A 166 -18.23 -13.50 -18.65
C LEU A 166 -18.91 -14.80 -18.19
N ILE A 167 -20.21 -14.76 -17.89
CA ILE A 167 -21.01 -15.94 -17.53
C ILE A 167 -21.12 -16.86 -18.76
N ASP A 168 -21.49 -16.32 -19.92
CA ASP A 168 -21.63 -17.09 -21.17
C ASP A 168 -20.30 -17.75 -21.58
N ALA A 169 -19.19 -17.01 -21.46
CA ALA A 169 -17.85 -17.52 -21.70
C ALA A 169 -17.45 -18.64 -20.73
N ASN A 170 -17.83 -18.51 -19.46
CA ASN A 170 -17.54 -19.52 -18.44
C ASN A 170 -18.34 -20.81 -18.69
N ASN A 171 -19.62 -20.69 -19.05
CA ASN A 171 -20.49 -21.82 -19.36
C ASN A 171 -20.02 -22.56 -20.63
N SER A 172 -19.54 -21.83 -21.64
CA SER A 172 -18.99 -22.38 -22.88
C SER A 172 -17.51 -22.82 -22.78
N LYS A 173 -16.88 -22.72 -21.59
CA LYS A 173 -15.44 -22.98 -21.36
C LYS A 173 -14.51 -22.22 -22.31
N LYS A 174 -14.95 -21.09 -22.88
CA LYS A 174 -14.17 -20.28 -23.81
C LYS A 174 -13.19 -19.40 -23.03
N LYS A 175 -11.93 -19.38 -23.45
CA LYS A 175 -10.91 -18.49 -22.87
C LYS A 175 -11.08 -17.10 -23.49
N VAL A 176 -11.29 -16.07 -22.66
CA VAL A 176 -11.56 -14.71 -23.14
C VAL A 176 -10.76 -13.70 -22.32
N SER A 177 -10.25 -12.67 -22.99
CA SER A 177 -9.53 -11.57 -22.35
C SER A 177 -10.53 -10.56 -21.78
N LEU A 178 -10.44 -10.30 -20.47
CA LEU A 178 -11.30 -9.30 -19.80
C LEU A 178 -11.11 -7.89 -20.40
N ASN A 179 -9.90 -7.56 -20.86
CA ASN A 179 -9.61 -6.25 -21.45
C ASN A 179 -10.30 -6.08 -22.81
N GLU A 180 -10.37 -7.15 -23.61
CA GLU A 180 -11.08 -7.14 -24.90
C GLU A 180 -12.59 -7.01 -24.70
N ILE A 181 -13.15 -7.74 -23.73
CA ILE A 181 -14.57 -7.64 -23.35
C ILE A 181 -14.88 -6.19 -22.91
N LYS A 182 -14.07 -5.62 -22.01
CA LYS A 182 -14.24 -4.23 -21.56
C LYS A 182 -14.25 -3.26 -22.74
N ALA A 183 -13.22 -3.30 -23.59
CA ALA A 183 -13.10 -2.38 -24.72
C ALA A 183 -14.29 -2.49 -25.68
N ARG A 184 -14.72 -3.72 -26.00
CA ARG A 184 -15.84 -3.95 -26.91
C ARG A 184 -17.17 -3.50 -26.31
N VAL A 185 -17.47 -3.87 -25.06
CA VAL A 185 -18.74 -3.53 -24.42
C VAL A 185 -18.84 -2.04 -24.11
N CYS A 186 -17.73 -1.37 -23.71
CA CYS A 186 -17.73 0.09 -23.56
C CYS A 186 -18.06 0.81 -24.86
N LYS A 187 -17.53 0.31 -26.00
CA LYS A 187 -17.83 0.85 -27.34
C LYS A 187 -19.28 0.61 -27.74
N GLN A 188 -19.84 -0.57 -27.46
CA GLN A 188 -21.24 -0.90 -27.77
C GLN A 188 -22.24 -0.08 -26.94
N VAL A 189 -21.95 0.12 -25.66
CA VAL A 189 -22.84 0.87 -24.74
C VAL A 189 -22.63 2.39 -24.86
N GLY A 190 -21.54 2.84 -25.48
CA GLY A 190 -21.21 4.27 -25.60
C GLY A 190 -20.70 4.88 -24.29
N TYR A 191 -20.14 4.07 -23.39
CA TYR A 191 -19.54 4.55 -22.14
C TYR A 191 -18.12 5.08 -22.41
N GLY A 192 -17.89 6.37 -22.14
CA GLY A 192 -16.63 7.06 -22.43
C GLY A 192 -15.48 6.77 -21.45
N GLY A 193 -15.69 5.88 -20.47
CA GLY A 193 -14.69 5.46 -19.48
C GLY A 193 -14.40 3.95 -19.53
N VAL A 194 -13.58 3.48 -18.60
CA VAL A 194 -13.33 2.04 -18.40
C VAL A 194 -13.86 1.63 -17.03
N PRO A 195 -14.82 0.69 -16.94
CA PRO A 195 -15.36 0.22 -15.68
C PRO A 195 -14.26 -0.37 -14.78
N ARG A 196 -14.30 -0.03 -13.49
CA ARG A 196 -13.37 -0.63 -12.53
C ARG A 196 -13.73 -2.08 -12.33
N LEU A 197 -12.73 -2.89 -11.98
CA LEU A 197 -12.95 -4.31 -11.73
C LEU A 197 -13.99 -4.56 -10.61
N VAL A 198 -14.01 -3.71 -9.58
CA VAL A 198 -14.99 -3.76 -8.48
C VAL A 198 -16.42 -3.55 -8.96
N ASP A 199 -16.62 -2.65 -9.92
CA ASP A 199 -17.95 -2.35 -10.48
C ASP A 199 -18.46 -3.56 -11.31
N ILE A 200 -17.55 -4.23 -12.03
CA ILE A 200 -17.87 -5.46 -12.77
C ILE A 200 -18.18 -6.62 -11.83
N ILE A 201 -17.37 -6.83 -10.78
CA ILE A 201 -17.57 -7.89 -9.79
C ILE A 201 -18.93 -7.72 -9.08
N SER A 202 -19.29 -6.48 -8.74
CA SER A 202 -20.58 -6.15 -8.11
C SER A 202 -21.77 -6.46 -9.01
N ALA A 203 -21.59 -6.45 -10.34
CA ALA A 203 -22.62 -6.78 -11.31
C ALA A 203 -22.76 -8.30 -11.60
N VAL A 204 -21.86 -9.14 -11.08
CA VAL A 204 -21.95 -10.61 -11.22
C VAL A 204 -22.98 -11.17 -10.24
N PRO A 205 -23.99 -11.96 -10.68
CA PRO A 205 -24.94 -12.64 -9.79
C PRO A 205 -24.26 -13.60 -8.80
N GLU A 206 -24.80 -13.72 -7.59
CA GLU A 206 -24.21 -14.54 -6.50
C GLU A 206 -23.95 -16.00 -6.88
N GLU A 207 -24.85 -16.60 -7.66
CA GLU A 207 -24.72 -17.98 -8.15
C GLU A 207 -23.45 -18.20 -9.00
N HIS A 208 -23.02 -17.18 -9.74
CA HIS A 208 -21.84 -17.25 -10.61
C HIS A 208 -20.57 -16.69 -9.97
N LYS A 209 -20.67 -16.00 -8.82
CA LYS A 209 -19.50 -15.43 -8.13
C LYS A 209 -18.47 -16.48 -7.75
N LYS A 210 -18.88 -17.67 -7.29
CA LYS A 210 -17.95 -18.75 -6.92
C LYS A 210 -17.06 -19.19 -8.10
N ALA A 211 -17.61 -19.25 -9.31
CA ALA A 211 -16.88 -19.67 -10.51
C ALA A 211 -16.04 -18.54 -11.14
N LEU A 212 -16.56 -17.31 -11.12
CA LEU A 212 -15.95 -16.17 -11.82
C LEU A 212 -14.96 -15.37 -10.97
N LEU A 213 -15.18 -15.22 -9.64
CA LEU A 213 -14.29 -14.45 -8.77
C LEU A 213 -12.82 -14.93 -8.84
N PRO A 214 -12.51 -16.24 -8.79
CA PRO A 214 -11.12 -16.70 -8.91
C PRO A 214 -10.44 -16.27 -10.22
N LYS A 215 -11.20 -16.20 -11.33
CA LYS A 215 -10.71 -15.80 -12.65
C LYS A 215 -10.59 -14.29 -12.80
N LEU A 216 -11.39 -13.52 -12.07
CA LEU A 216 -11.44 -12.06 -12.12
C LEU A 216 -10.51 -11.39 -11.09
N LYS A 217 -9.96 -12.12 -10.12
CA LYS A 217 -9.00 -11.59 -9.13
C LYS A 217 -7.78 -10.98 -9.83
N ALA A 218 -7.59 -9.67 -9.63
CA ALA A 218 -6.38 -9.00 -10.07
C ALA A 218 -5.17 -9.54 -9.30
N ARG A 219 -4.19 -10.13 -10.00
CA ARG A 219 -2.90 -10.61 -9.46
C ARG A 219 -3.08 -11.61 -8.29
N PRO A 220 -3.38 -12.89 -8.58
CA PRO A 220 -3.58 -13.94 -7.57
C PRO A 220 -2.41 -14.06 -6.57
N ILE A 221 -1.20 -13.63 -6.97
CA ILE A 221 0.05 -13.70 -6.21
C ILE A 221 0.01 -12.95 -4.87
N ARG A 222 -0.69 -11.80 -4.76
CA ARG A 222 -0.60 -10.95 -3.55
C ARG A 222 -1.37 -11.48 -2.33
N THR A 223 -2.24 -12.48 -2.51
CA THR A 223 -3.00 -13.14 -1.43
C THR A 223 -3.06 -14.66 -1.62
N ALA A 224 -2.11 -15.25 -2.35
CA ALA A 224 -2.07 -16.70 -2.56
C ALA A 224 -1.96 -17.47 -1.23
N SER A 225 -1.34 -16.85 -0.21
CA SER A 225 -1.26 -17.36 1.17
C SER A 225 -2.57 -17.31 1.96
N GLY A 226 -3.63 -16.67 1.44
CA GLY A 226 -4.88 -16.45 2.17
C GLY A 226 -4.80 -15.41 3.29
N ILE A 227 -3.71 -14.63 3.35
CA ILE A 227 -3.51 -13.55 4.32
C ILE A 227 -3.66 -12.19 3.63
N ALA A 228 -4.50 -11.33 4.18
CA ALA A 228 -4.68 -9.96 3.72
C ALA A 228 -3.66 -9.02 4.39
N VAL A 229 -2.70 -8.52 3.62
CA VAL A 229 -1.72 -7.53 4.11
C VAL A 229 -2.33 -6.12 4.08
N VAL A 230 -2.44 -5.51 5.26
CA VAL A 230 -2.98 -4.16 5.47
C VAL A 230 -1.85 -3.25 5.97
N ALA A 231 -1.26 -2.51 5.05
CA ALA A 231 -0.23 -1.52 5.37
C ALA A 231 -0.87 -0.17 5.72
N VAL A 232 -0.50 0.37 6.88
CA VAL A 232 -0.98 1.65 7.44
C VAL A 232 0.19 2.55 7.77
N MET A 233 -0.03 3.86 7.78
CA MET A 233 0.99 4.85 8.14
C MET A 233 0.54 5.65 9.35
N CYS A 234 1.46 5.90 10.27
CA CYS A 234 1.27 6.86 11.35
C CYS A 234 1.37 8.30 10.82
N LYS A 235 0.94 9.28 11.62
CA LYS A 235 1.02 10.69 11.25
C LYS A 235 2.47 11.11 10.93
N PRO A 236 2.68 12.03 9.96
CA PRO A 236 3.98 12.63 9.70
C PRO A 236 4.56 13.23 10.97
N HIS A 237 5.83 12.93 11.24
CA HIS A 237 6.59 13.45 12.37
C HIS A 237 8.08 13.41 12.04
N ARG A 238 8.86 14.24 12.73
CA ARG A 238 10.31 14.30 12.54
C ARG A 238 10.98 13.08 13.16
N CYS A 239 12.08 12.63 12.54
CA CYS A 239 12.94 11.61 13.14
C CYS A 239 13.56 12.12 14.45
N PRO A 240 13.67 11.28 15.49
CA PRO A 240 14.19 11.72 16.79
C PRO A 240 15.68 12.11 16.75
N HIS A 241 16.50 11.48 15.90
CA HIS A 241 17.93 11.80 15.81
C HIS A 241 18.22 13.19 15.22
N ILE A 242 17.22 13.88 14.64
CA ILE A 242 17.42 15.25 14.14
C ILE A 242 17.84 16.20 15.27
N ALA A 243 17.34 15.96 16.49
CA ALA A 243 17.68 16.77 17.66
C ALA A 243 19.15 16.61 18.08
N MET A 244 19.77 15.46 17.78
CA MET A 244 21.16 15.15 18.14
C MET A 244 22.15 15.44 17.01
N THR A 245 21.74 15.19 15.77
CA THR A 245 22.62 15.24 14.58
C THR A 245 22.42 16.50 13.73
N GLY A 246 21.38 17.29 14.02
CA GLY A 246 21.02 18.50 13.29
C GLY A 246 20.25 18.29 11.99
N ASN A 247 20.32 17.10 11.37
CA ASN A 247 19.70 16.80 10.08
C ASN A 247 19.14 15.37 10.02
N ILE A 248 18.35 15.07 8.98
CA ILE A 248 17.89 13.70 8.68
C ILE A 248 18.97 12.89 7.93
N CYS A 249 18.71 11.59 7.70
CA CYS A 249 19.62 10.74 6.92
C CYS A 249 19.76 11.23 5.46
N VAL A 250 20.97 11.17 4.91
CA VAL A 250 21.35 11.77 3.62
C VAL A 250 20.48 11.31 2.44
N TYR A 251 20.09 10.04 2.41
CA TYR A 251 19.31 9.43 1.32
C TYR A 251 17.79 9.43 1.56
N CYS A 252 17.31 9.97 2.69
CA CYS A 252 15.92 9.84 3.10
C CYS A 252 15.04 10.90 2.43
N PRO A 253 14.07 10.52 1.55
CA PRO A 253 13.14 11.47 0.96
C PRO A 253 11.97 11.77 1.91
N GLY A 254 11.23 12.83 1.60
CA GLY A 254 9.96 13.12 2.24
C GLY A 254 10.07 13.55 3.71
N GLY A 255 8.91 13.52 4.38
CA GLY A 255 8.78 13.93 5.77
C GLY A 255 8.41 15.41 5.93
N PRO A 256 8.20 15.87 7.18
CA PRO A 256 7.68 17.21 7.48
C PRO A 256 8.56 18.37 6.99
N ASP A 257 9.87 18.14 6.86
CA ASP A 257 10.85 19.16 6.50
C ASP A 257 11.28 19.06 5.02
N SER A 258 10.43 18.48 4.17
CA SER A 258 10.70 18.27 2.73
C SER A 258 9.68 18.97 1.85
N ASP A 259 10.00 19.09 0.56
CA ASP A 259 9.09 19.61 -0.48
C ASP A 259 7.87 18.71 -0.75
N PHE A 260 7.78 17.53 -0.12
CA PHE A 260 6.68 16.60 -0.31
C PHE A 260 5.55 16.85 0.71
N ASP A 261 4.50 17.52 0.24
CA ASP A 261 3.34 17.89 1.04
C ASP A 261 2.74 16.72 1.83
N TYR A 262 2.65 16.91 3.15
CA TYR A 262 1.95 16.02 4.07
C TYR A 262 2.40 14.55 4.00
N SER A 263 3.67 14.31 3.62
CA SER A 263 4.27 12.98 3.49
C SER A 263 4.91 12.48 4.80
N THR A 264 4.88 11.17 5.02
CA THR A 264 5.62 10.54 6.13
C THR A 264 7.11 10.43 5.80
N GLN A 265 7.95 10.39 6.83
CA GLN A 265 9.39 10.27 6.65
C GLN A 265 9.74 9.04 5.81
N SER A 266 10.69 9.20 4.87
CA SER A 266 11.13 8.19 3.90
C SER A 266 10.15 7.94 2.76
N TYR A 267 9.00 8.61 2.68
CA TYR A 267 7.97 8.41 1.65
C TYR A 267 7.68 9.71 0.89
N THR A 268 7.33 9.62 -0.38
CA THR A 268 7.08 10.79 -1.24
C THR A 268 5.63 11.27 -1.22
N GLY A 269 4.70 10.47 -0.67
CA GLY A 269 3.26 10.77 -0.69
C GLY A 269 2.53 10.21 -1.91
N TYR A 270 3.26 9.87 -2.98
CA TYR A 270 2.69 9.36 -4.23
C TYR A 270 2.65 7.82 -4.30
N GLU A 271 3.17 7.12 -3.29
CA GLU A 271 3.03 5.67 -3.22
C GLU A 271 1.55 5.31 -2.93
N PRO A 272 1.03 4.17 -3.45
CA PRO A 272 -0.37 3.82 -3.26
C PRO A 272 -0.82 3.76 -1.80
N THR A 273 0.07 3.37 -0.88
CA THR A 273 -0.26 3.36 0.55
C THR A 273 -0.20 4.76 1.17
N SER A 274 0.79 5.58 0.81
CA SER A 274 0.89 6.98 1.23
C SER A 274 -0.33 7.78 0.80
N MET A 275 -0.76 7.64 -0.47
CA MET A 275 -1.97 8.31 -0.97
C MET A 275 -3.24 7.93 -0.19
N ARG A 276 -3.36 6.65 0.22
CA ARG A 276 -4.48 6.21 1.08
C ARG A 276 -4.39 6.82 2.48
N ALA A 277 -3.20 6.86 3.06
CA ALA A 277 -2.98 7.45 4.37
C ALA A 277 -3.30 8.95 4.38
N ILE A 278 -2.82 9.70 3.37
CA ILE A 278 -3.11 11.13 3.19
C ILE A 278 -4.62 11.37 3.05
N ARG A 279 -5.32 10.60 2.20
CA ARG A 279 -6.77 10.71 2.03
C ARG A 279 -7.54 10.44 3.33
N ALA A 280 -7.07 9.49 4.14
CA ALA A 280 -7.64 9.18 5.44
C ALA A 280 -7.14 10.13 6.56
N ARG A 281 -6.34 11.17 6.22
CA ARG A 281 -5.69 12.08 7.18
C ARG A 281 -4.91 11.34 8.27
N TYR A 282 -4.29 10.22 7.91
CA TYR A 282 -3.55 9.33 8.81
C TYR A 282 -4.37 8.73 9.97
N ASP A 283 -5.70 8.73 9.85
CA ASP A 283 -6.56 8.05 10.81
C ASP A 283 -6.39 6.52 10.71
N PRO A 284 -5.98 5.83 11.78
CA PRO A 284 -5.73 4.37 11.76
C PRO A 284 -6.98 3.54 11.47
N TYR A 285 -8.15 3.97 11.95
CA TYR A 285 -9.40 3.23 11.79
C TYR A 285 -9.86 3.29 10.33
N GLU A 286 -9.92 4.49 9.74
CA GLU A 286 -10.33 4.72 8.35
C GLU A 286 -9.35 4.10 7.35
N GLN A 287 -8.04 4.17 7.61
CA GLN A 287 -7.03 3.49 6.78
C GLN A 287 -7.27 1.97 6.75
N THR A 288 -7.53 1.38 7.91
CA THR A 288 -7.74 -0.07 8.05
C THR A 288 -9.05 -0.49 7.39
N LYS A 289 -10.16 0.14 7.80
CA LYS A 289 -11.50 -0.16 7.28
C LYS A 289 -11.57 0.00 5.77
N GLY A 290 -11.09 1.15 5.24
CA GLY A 290 -11.07 1.40 3.81
C GLY A 290 -10.24 0.39 3.02
N ARG A 291 -9.11 -0.09 3.59
CA ARG A 291 -8.29 -1.12 2.94
C ARG A 291 -8.93 -2.50 2.98
N VAL A 292 -9.52 -2.89 4.10
CA VAL A 292 -10.20 -4.18 4.27
C VAL A 292 -11.42 -4.28 3.34
N GLU A 293 -12.25 -3.23 3.30
CA GLU A 293 -13.41 -3.16 2.40
C GLU A 293 -12.98 -3.19 0.93
N GLN A 294 -11.91 -2.48 0.56
CA GLN A 294 -11.34 -2.54 -0.78
C GLN A 294 -10.93 -3.96 -1.16
N LEU A 295 -10.21 -4.68 -0.29
CA LEU A 295 -9.77 -6.05 -0.55
C LEU A 295 -10.97 -7.00 -0.69
N ARG A 296 -11.98 -6.86 0.18
CA ARG A 296 -13.23 -7.62 0.12
C ARG A 296 -13.98 -7.37 -1.20
N SER A 297 -14.05 -6.11 -1.65
CA SER A 297 -14.71 -5.73 -2.91
C SER A 297 -14.03 -6.30 -4.16
N LEU A 298 -12.73 -6.60 -4.06
CA LEU A 298 -11.93 -7.26 -5.10
C LEU A 298 -12.00 -8.81 -5.00
N GLY A 299 -12.76 -9.35 -4.04
CA GLY A 299 -12.95 -10.80 -3.85
C GLY A 299 -11.85 -11.51 -3.07
N HIS A 300 -10.94 -10.77 -2.41
CA HIS A 300 -9.94 -11.38 -1.53
C HIS A 300 -10.57 -11.74 -0.18
N SER A 301 -10.19 -12.90 0.40
CA SER A 301 -10.54 -13.19 1.80
C SER A 301 -9.80 -12.21 2.71
N VAL A 302 -10.51 -11.73 3.72
CA VAL A 302 -10.01 -10.81 4.75
C VAL A 302 -10.23 -11.40 6.15
N ASP A 303 -10.33 -12.73 6.22
CA ASP A 303 -10.55 -13.46 7.48
C ASP A 303 -9.28 -13.46 8.33
N LYS A 304 -8.11 -13.41 7.68
CA LYS A 304 -6.80 -13.27 8.30
C LYS A 304 -6.14 -11.99 7.78
N VAL A 305 -5.81 -11.09 8.70
CA VAL A 305 -5.19 -9.80 8.41
C VAL A 305 -3.83 -9.72 9.07
N GLU A 306 -2.82 -9.32 8.30
CA GLU A 306 -1.51 -8.96 8.79
C GLU A 306 -1.30 -7.45 8.61
N PHE A 307 -1.08 -6.75 9.72
CA PHE A 307 -0.80 -5.32 9.69
C PHE A 307 0.67 -5.05 9.43
N ILE A 308 0.96 -3.98 8.69
CA ILE A 308 2.31 -3.41 8.56
C ILE A 308 2.22 -1.92 8.87
N ILE A 309 2.82 -1.52 9.98
CA ILE A 309 2.92 -0.12 10.40
C ILE A 309 4.19 0.46 9.80
N MET A 310 4.02 1.36 8.84
CA MET A 310 5.10 1.96 8.06
C MET A 310 5.43 3.37 8.53
N GLY A 311 6.69 3.78 8.33
CA GLY A 311 7.20 5.11 8.67
C GLY A 311 8.53 5.09 9.41
N GLY A 312 8.98 3.92 9.89
CA GLY A 312 10.32 3.69 10.45
C GLY A 312 10.58 4.31 11.83
N THR A 313 9.76 5.24 12.31
CA THR A 313 9.93 5.93 13.60
C THR A 313 8.67 5.91 14.47
N PHE A 314 7.71 5.03 14.20
CA PHE A 314 6.48 4.91 15.00
C PHE A 314 6.75 4.82 16.50
N MET A 315 7.80 4.09 16.90
CA MET A 315 8.15 3.89 18.31
C MET A 315 8.71 5.13 19.01
N SER A 316 9.15 6.17 18.28
CA SER A 316 9.57 7.43 18.88
C SER A 316 8.42 8.39 19.19
N MET A 317 7.20 8.02 18.82
CA MET A 317 6.01 8.80 19.13
C MET A 317 5.60 8.64 20.60
N PRO A 318 4.86 9.62 21.17
CA PRO A 318 4.32 9.50 22.52
C PRO A 318 3.51 8.20 22.71
N GLU A 319 3.60 7.60 23.90
CA GLU A 319 2.92 6.34 24.21
C GLU A 319 1.41 6.41 24.01
N ASP A 320 0.75 7.48 24.45
CA ASP A 320 -0.70 7.66 24.28
C ASP A 320 -1.13 7.60 22.81
N TYR A 321 -0.33 8.21 21.93
CA TYR A 321 -0.58 8.15 20.49
C TYR A 321 -0.40 6.74 19.96
N ARG A 322 0.69 6.05 20.34
CA ARG A 322 0.98 4.68 19.87
C ARG A 322 -0.11 3.70 20.33
N SER A 323 -0.49 3.75 21.61
CA SER A 323 -1.51 2.89 22.19
C SER A 323 -2.89 3.13 21.55
N THR A 324 -3.29 4.39 21.38
CA THR A 324 -4.54 4.74 20.69
C THR A 324 -4.51 4.29 19.23
N PHE A 325 -3.38 4.49 18.54
CA PHE A 325 -3.23 4.08 17.14
C PHE A 325 -3.45 2.58 16.97
N ILE A 326 -2.79 1.76 17.80
CA ILE A 326 -2.94 0.29 17.79
C ILE A 326 -4.36 -0.13 18.17
N ALA A 327 -4.95 0.48 19.20
CA ALA A 327 -6.33 0.20 19.60
C ALA A 327 -7.29 0.38 18.42
N GLN A 328 -7.14 1.47 17.67
CA GLN A 328 -7.98 1.72 16.49
C GLN A 328 -7.77 0.72 15.33
N LEU A 329 -6.57 0.17 15.16
CA LEU A 329 -6.36 -0.92 14.18
C LEU A 329 -7.15 -2.18 14.57
N HIS A 330 -7.13 -2.55 15.85
CA HIS A 330 -7.89 -3.68 16.38
C HIS A 330 -9.40 -3.44 16.29
N ASN A 331 -9.86 -2.25 16.66
CA ASN A 331 -11.26 -1.81 16.59
C ASN A 331 -11.82 -1.88 15.17
N ALA A 332 -11.03 -1.49 14.17
CA ALA A 332 -11.44 -1.55 12.76
C ALA A 332 -11.73 -2.98 12.28
N LEU A 333 -11.11 -3.99 12.91
CA LEU A 333 -11.41 -5.40 12.63
C LEU A 333 -12.51 -5.98 13.51
N SER A 334 -12.55 -5.62 14.80
CA SER A 334 -13.51 -6.20 15.77
C SER A 334 -14.88 -5.54 15.75
N GLY A 335 -14.97 -4.28 15.33
CA GLY A 335 -16.15 -3.43 15.50
C GLY A 335 -16.31 -2.86 16.90
N PHE A 336 -15.37 -3.14 17.83
CA PHE A 336 -15.34 -2.52 19.15
C PHE A 336 -15.02 -1.02 19.06
N THR A 337 -15.49 -0.25 20.04
CA THR A 337 -15.24 1.19 20.14
C THR A 337 -14.63 1.49 21.50
N GLY A 338 -13.36 1.85 21.51
CA GLY A 338 -12.61 2.21 22.71
C GLY A 338 -11.22 2.72 22.37
N THR A 339 -10.51 3.28 23.35
CA THR A 339 -9.13 3.77 23.17
C THR A 339 -8.10 2.96 23.97
N ASP A 340 -8.56 2.11 24.89
CA ASP A 340 -7.70 1.18 25.62
C ASP A 340 -7.24 0.05 24.69
N VAL A 341 -5.92 -0.10 24.58
CA VAL A 341 -5.30 -1.09 23.70
C VAL A 341 -5.48 -2.52 24.19
N ASP A 342 -5.49 -2.75 25.51
CA ASP A 342 -5.64 -4.08 26.09
C ASP A 342 -7.07 -4.59 25.89
N GLU A 343 -8.07 -3.72 26.05
CA GLU A 343 -9.46 -4.04 25.72
C GLU A 343 -9.62 -4.31 24.22
N ALA A 344 -9.10 -3.43 23.36
CA ALA A 344 -9.17 -3.59 21.91
C ALA A 344 -8.56 -4.92 21.44
N VAL A 345 -7.41 -5.31 22.01
CA VAL A 345 -6.76 -6.61 21.74
C VAL A 345 -7.65 -7.78 22.16
N ARG A 346 -8.24 -7.74 23.37
CA ARG A 346 -9.15 -8.80 23.85
C ARG A 346 -10.39 -8.96 22.95
N TYR A 347 -10.99 -7.86 22.49
CA TYR A 347 -12.12 -7.92 21.56
C TYR A 347 -11.69 -8.38 20.15
N SER A 348 -10.52 -7.96 19.69
CA SER A 348 -9.97 -8.35 18.39
C SER A 348 -9.72 -9.85 18.28
N GLU A 349 -9.33 -10.49 19.39
CA GLU A 349 -9.17 -11.94 19.47
C GLU A 349 -10.45 -12.69 19.10
N ARG A 350 -11.63 -12.14 19.40
CA ARG A 350 -12.94 -12.73 19.08
C ARG A 350 -13.52 -12.28 17.74
N SER A 351 -12.82 -11.40 17.01
CA SER A 351 -13.31 -10.90 15.71
C SER A 351 -13.45 -12.01 14.66
N LYS A 352 -14.32 -11.78 13.66
CA LYS A 352 -14.39 -12.58 12.44
C LYS A 352 -13.16 -12.36 11.55
N SER A 353 -12.70 -11.12 11.43
CA SER A 353 -11.44 -10.77 10.76
C SER A 353 -10.32 -10.76 11.81
N LYS A 354 -9.48 -11.78 11.78
CA LYS A 354 -8.43 -12.03 12.78
C LYS A 354 -7.16 -11.25 12.45
N ALA A 355 -6.67 -10.45 13.39
CA ALA A 355 -5.32 -9.88 13.32
C ALA A 355 -4.29 -10.99 13.63
N ILE A 356 -3.75 -11.63 12.60
CA ILE A 356 -2.83 -12.77 12.75
C ILE A 356 -1.37 -12.35 12.97
N GLY A 357 -1.07 -11.07 12.77
CA GLY A 357 0.25 -10.51 13.00
C GLY A 357 0.28 -9.01 12.80
N ILE A 358 1.19 -8.35 13.49
CA ILE A 358 1.48 -6.93 13.33
C ILE A 358 2.99 -6.80 13.12
N THR A 359 3.36 -6.16 12.02
CA THR A 359 4.73 -5.78 11.72
C THR A 359 4.93 -4.31 12.04
N ILE A 360 5.93 -3.98 12.84
CA ILE A 360 6.30 -2.60 13.16
C ILE A 360 7.67 -2.29 12.54
N GLU A 361 7.74 -1.27 11.69
CA GLU A 361 9.02 -0.71 11.22
C GLU A 361 9.60 0.25 12.27
N THR A 362 10.87 0.05 12.65
CA THR A 362 11.54 0.89 13.64
C THR A 362 13.04 1.08 13.35
N ARG A 363 13.69 1.94 14.14
CA ARG A 363 15.14 2.11 14.17
C ARG A 363 15.77 1.23 15.27
N PRO A 364 17.04 0.79 15.11
CA PRO A 364 17.69 -0.06 16.12
C PRO A 364 17.72 0.55 17.53
N ASP A 365 17.86 1.87 17.64
CA ASP A 365 17.88 2.62 18.90
C ASP A 365 16.51 2.69 19.60
N TYR A 366 15.42 2.29 18.93
CA TYR A 366 14.07 2.19 19.49
C TYR A 366 13.64 0.73 19.74
N CYS A 367 14.60 -0.16 20.00
CA CYS A 367 14.39 -1.56 20.34
C CYS A 367 14.80 -1.91 21.79
N LEU A 368 14.80 -0.92 22.70
CA LEU A 368 15.09 -1.12 24.13
C LEU A 368 14.02 -1.96 24.82
N ARG A 369 14.36 -2.54 25.99
CA ARG A 369 13.45 -3.42 26.77
C ARG A 369 12.03 -2.86 26.99
N PRO A 370 11.83 -1.56 27.32
CA PRO A 370 10.49 -0.99 27.43
C PRO A 370 9.73 -0.98 26.10
N HIS A 371 10.40 -0.61 25.00
CA HIS A 371 9.81 -0.60 23.67
C HIS A 371 9.38 -2.00 23.22
N LEU A 372 10.24 -3.01 23.42
CA LEU A 372 9.92 -4.41 23.10
C LEU A 372 8.72 -4.92 23.91
N SER A 373 8.63 -4.54 25.19
CA SER A 373 7.48 -4.90 26.04
C SER A 373 6.17 -4.25 25.56
N GLN A 374 6.23 -2.99 25.10
CA GLN A 374 5.08 -2.31 24.51
C GLN A 374 4.65 -2.94 23.19
N MET A 375 5.60 -3.31 22.33
CA MET A 375 5.30 -4.02 21.07
C MET A 375 4.58 -5.35 21.32
N LEU A 376 5.03 -6.12 22.33
CA LEU A 376 4.36 -7.36 22.73
C LEU A 376 2.93 -7.09 23.22
N ARG A 377 2.72 -6.04 24.03
CA ARG A 377 1.38 -5.60 24.47
C ARG A 377 0.47 -5.24 23.28
N TYR A 378 1.04 -4.62 22.24
CA TYR A 378 0.32 -4.28 21.01
C TYR A 378 -0.05 -5.49 20.14
N GLY A 379 0.45 -6.70 20.44
CA GLY A 379 0.29 -7.86 19.57
C GLY A 379 1.23 -7.88 18.36
N CYS A 380 2.36 -7.16 18.45
CA CYS A 380 3.44 -7.22 17.46
C CYS A 380 4.05 -8.61 17.42
N THR A 381 4.18 -9.16 16.21
CA THR A 381 4.80 -10.48 15.98
C THR A 381 6.07 -10.38 15.16
N ARG A 382 6.27 -9.27 14.42
CA ARG A 382 7.46 -9.05 13.60
C ARG A 382 7.95 -7.62 13.72
N LEU A 383 9.26 -7.46 13.88
CA LEU A 383 9.91 -6.16 13.85
C LEU A 383 10.77 -6.04 12.60
N GLU A 384 10.72 -4.88 11.95
CA GLU A 384 11.61 -4.57 10.84
C GLU A 384 12.53 -3.41 11.23
N ILE A 385 13.83 -3.69 11.21
CA ILE A 385 14.86 -2.75 11.65
C ILE A 385 15.57 -2.19 10.42
N GLY A 386 15.58 -0.86 10.29
CA GLY A 386 16.31 -0.18 9.23
C GLY A 386 17.82 -0.13 9.48
N VAL A 387 18.52 -1.27 9.32
CA VAL A 387 19.99 -1.40 9.47
C VAL A 387 20.73 -0.62 8.38
N GLN A 388 20.32 -0.84 7.12
CA GLN A 388 20.81 -0.17 5.89
C GLN A 388 22.25 -0.52 5.47
N SER A 389 23.22 -0.37 6.37
CA SER A 389 24.62 -0.73 6.13
C SER A 389 25.16 -1.53 7.31
N VAL A 390 26.13 -2.40 7.05
CA VAL A 390 26.92 -3.09 8.08
C VAL A 390 28.28 -2.42 8.34
N TYR A 391 28.58 -1.35 7.61
CA TYR A 391 29.83 -0.60 7.70
C TYR A 391 29.63 0.70 8.51
N GLU A 392 30.48 0.90 9.53
CA GLU A 392 30.42 2.04 10.45
C GLU A 392 30.64 3.39 9.75
N ASP A 393 31.58 3.45 8.81
CA ASP A 393 31.86 4.65 8.02
C ASP A 393 30.62 5.10 7.24
N VAL A 394 29.93 4.17 6.57
CA VAL A 394 28.68 4.46 5.86
C VAL A 394 27.59 4.92 6.82
N ALA A 395 27.43 4.27 7.99
CA ALA A 395 26.42 4.65 8.97
C ALA A 395 26.66 6.07 9.52
N ARG A 396 27.92 6.41 9.79
CA ARG A 396 28.34 7.75 10.24
C ARG A 396 28.14 8.80 9.13
N ASP A 397 28.70 8.55 7.96
CA ASP A 397 28.79 9.54 6.88
C ASP A 397 27.42 9.79 6.20
N THR A 398 26.48 8.83 6.30
CA THR A 398 25.08 9.02 5.85
C THR A 398 24.17 9.64 6.91
N ASN A 399 24.71 10.03 8.06
CA ASN A 399 23.98 10.58 9.20
C ASN A 399 22.83 9.65 9.65
N ARG A 400 23.10 8.35 9.82
CA ARG A 400 22.08 7.36 10.16
C ARG A 400 21.61 7.45 11.62
N GLY A 401 22.51 7.88 12.50
CA GLY A 401 22.26 8.05 13.93
C GLY A 401 22.27 6.75 14.75
N HIS A 402 22.97 5.70 14.29
CA HIS A 402 23.27 4.47 15.05
C HIS A 402 24.61 3.87 14.58
N THR A 403 25.26 3.04 15.41
CA THR A 403 26.49 2.30 15.06
C THR A 403 26.16 0.88 14.56
N VAL A 404 27.05 0.30 13.75
CA VAL A 404 26.88 -1.05 13.18
C VAL A 404 28.17 -1.86 13.20
N ARG A 405 28.16 -3.01 13.87
CA ARG A 405 29.30 -3.92 13.92
C ARG A 405 29.00 -5.19 13.12
N ALA A 406 29.64 -5.39 11.97
CA ALA A 406 29.92 -6.69 11.31
C ALA A 406 28.94 -7.30 10.25
N GLU A 407 29.43 -8.33 9.55
CA GLU A 407 28.86 -9.05 8.39
C GLU A 407 27.51 -9.77 8.67
N TYR A 408 26.65 -9.93 7.66
CA TYR A 408 25.20 -10.17 7.88
C TYR A 408 24.72 -11.64 7.95
N PHE A 409 25.42 -12.62 7.36
CA PHE A 409 24.97 -14.02 7.33
C PHE A 409 25.94 -14.99 7.98
N GLU A 410 27.24 -14.80 7.78
CA GLU A 410 28.27 -15.68 8.34
C GLU A 410 28.46 -15.41 9.83
N ASN A 411 28.43 -14.14 10.23
CA ASN A 411 28.56 -13.75 11.62
C ASN A 411 27.35 -14.21 12.46
N PRO A 412 27.54 -15.04 13.50
CA PRO A 412 26.46 -15.42 14.41
C PRO A 412 25.77 -14.22 15.11
N ALA A 413 26.38 -13.03 15.14
CA ALA A 413 25.74 -11.80 15.64
C ALA A 413 24.67 -11.21 14.68
N PHE A 414 24.58 -11.74 13.46
CA PHE A 414 23.56 -11.37 12.46
C PHE A 414 23.11 -12.62 11.72
N ARG A 415 21.88 -13.07 11.95
CA ARG A 415 21.23 -14.13 11.16
C ARG A 415 19.72 -13.90 11.16
N SER A 416 19.29 -12.88 10.44
CA SER A 416 17.88 -12.49 10.46
C SER A 416 16.99 -13.49 9.71
N ASP A 417 15.73 -13.55 10.13
CA ASP A 417 14.72 -14.39 9.49
C ASP A 417 14.27 -13.84 8.12
N GLY A 418 14.60 -12.59 7.80
CA GLY A 418 14.24 -12.02 6.51
C GLY A 418 14.84 -10.66 6.17
N LEU A 419 14.74 -10.33 4.89
CA LEU A 419 15.41 -9.18 4.27
C LEU A 419 14.48 -8.40 3.34
N LYS A 420 14.67 -7.09 3.33
CA LYS A 420 14.15 -6.17 2.30
C LYS A 420 15.35 -5.50 1.64
N ILE A 421 15.61 -5.84 0.39
CA ILE A 421 16.71 -5.29 -0.39
C ILE A 421 16.18 -4.10 -1.17
N TYR A 422 16.65 -2.90 -0.82
CA TYR A 422 16.31 -1.66 -1.49
C TYR A 422 17.57 -1.03 -2.08
N PRO A 423 17.78 -1.14 -3.40
CA PRO A 423 18.82 -0.38 -4.07
C PRO A 423 18.62 1.12 -3.81
N THR A 424 19.72 1.82 -3.54
CA THR A 424 19.70 3.26 -3.26
C THR A 424 19.20 4.04 -4.48
N LEU A 425 18.17 4.86 -4.29
CA LEU A 425 17.61 5.73 -5.33
C LEU A 425 17.97 7.19 -5.03
N VAL A 426 18.29 7.95 -6.07
CA VAL A 426 18.50 9.39 -5.96
C VAL A 426 17.16 10.10 -6.20
N ILE A 427 16.71 10.87 -5.22
CA ILE A 427 15.42 11.57 -5.23
C ILE A 427 15.69 13.04 -4.96
N ARG A 428 15.06 13.93 -5.73
CA ARG A 428 15.18 15.38 -5.55
C ARG A 428 14.79 15.79 -4.11
N GLY A 429 15.51 16.75 -3.56
CA GLY A 429 15.29 17.24 -2.19
C GLY A 429 15.97 16.41 -1.10
N THR A 430 16.79 15.42 -1.47
CA THR A 430 17.62 14.65 -0.50
C THR A 430 19.07 15.14 -0.51
N GLY A 431 19.81 14.92 0.58
CA GLY A 431 21.25 15.21 0.61
C GLY A 431 22.04 14.40 -0.42
N LEU A 432 21.59 13.18 -0.72
CA LEU A 432 22.18 12.32 -1.74
C LEU A 432 22.06 12.92 -3.16
N TYR A 433 20.97 13.65 -3.43
CA TYR A 433 20.79 14.36 -4.70
C TYR A 433 21.86 15.42 -4.92
N GLU A 434 22.30 16.13 -3.86
CA GLU A 434 23.36 17.12 -3.96
C GLU A 434 24.73 16.50 -4.27
N LEU A 435 25.03 15.35 -3.67
CA LEU A 435 26.23 14.57 -3.99
C LEU A 435 26.21 14.07 -5.43
N TRP A 436 25.05 13.62 -5.91
CA TRP A 436 24.87 13.20 -7.30
C TRP A 436 25.04 14.37 -8.27
N ARG A 437 24.41 15.52 -7.98
CA ARG A 437 24.45 16.74 -8.80
C ARG A 437 25.88 17.29 -8.96
N THR A 438 26.70 17.16 -7.91
CA THR A 438 28.11 17.59 -7.91
C THR A 438 29.07 16.52 -8.45
N GLY A 439 28.57 15.37 -8.91
CA GLY A 439 29.38 14.28 -9.44
C GLY A 439 30.13 13.46 -8.38
N ARG A 440 29.88 13.72 -7.09
CA ARG A 440 30.50 13.03 -5.94
C ARG A 440 29.85 11.70 -5.59
N TYR A 441 28.66 11.42 -6.13
CA TYR A 441 27.97 10.13 -6.01
C TYR A 441 27.47 9.66 -7.37
N LYS A 442 27.63 8.36 -7.64
CA LYS A 442 27.10 7.71 -8.84
C LYS A 442 26.47 6.39 -8.43
N ASN A 443 25.25 6.12 -8.93
CA ASN A 443 24.61 4.82 -8.75
C ASN A 443 25.35 3.74 -9.54
N TYR A 444 25.14 2.48 -9.16
CA TYR A 444 25.54 1.35 -10.01
C TYR A 444 24.84 1.43 -11.37
N THR A 445 25.55 0.97 -12.39
CA THR A 445 24.92 0.69 -13.68
C THR A 445 23.94 -0.48 -13.54
N PRO A 446 22.91 -0.58 -14.41
CA PRO A 446 21.89 -1.62 -14.28
C PRO A 446 22.47 -3.04 -14.27
N ASN A 447 23.47 -3.31 -15.12
CA ASN A 447 24.11 -4.62 -15.20
C ASN A 447 24.85 -4.98 -13.90
N VAL A 448 25.58 -4.02 -13.32
CA VAL A 448 26.27 -4.23 -12.04
C VAL A 448 25.26 -4.44 -10.93
N LEU A 449 24.18 -3.67 -10.89
CA LEU A 449 23.13 -3.83 -9.88
C LEU A 449 22.48 -5.22 -9.93
N VAL A 450 22.13 -5.70 -11.14
CA VAL A 450 21.57 -7.04 -11.34
C VAL A 450 22.56 -8.11 -10.87
N ASP A 451 23.85 -8.00 -11.22
CA ASP A 451 24.87 -8.96 -10.81
C ASP A 451 25.06 -8.99 -9.28
N VAL A 452 25.11 -7.81 -8.64
CA VAL A 452 25.22 -7.70 -7.17
C VAL A 452 24.01 -8.34 -6.49
N VAL A 453 22.80 -8.03 -6.94
CA VAL A 453 21.57 -8.62 -6.36
C VAL A 453 21.52 -10.14 -6.58
N ALA A 454 21.92 -10.63 -7.75
CA ALA A 454 22.00 -12.06 -8.05
C ALA A 454 22.95 -12.79 -7.08
N ARG A 455 24.14 -12.22 -6.83
CA ARG A 455 25.10 -12.77 -5.86
C ARG A 455 24.56 -12.71 -4.43
N ILE A 456 23.89 -11.64 -4.03
CA ILE A 456 23.26 -11.55 -2.70
C ILE A 456 22.22 -12.67 -2.55
N LEU A 457 21.34 -12.86 -3.54
CA LEU A 457 20.30 -13.89 -3.50
C LEU A 457 20.88 -15.32 -3.45
N ALA A 458 22.04 -15.55 -4.08
CA ALA A 458 22.75 -16.83 -4.00
C ALA A 458 23.28 -17.15 -2.59
N LEU A 459 23.57 -16.13 -1.78
CA LEU A 459 24.06 -16.27 -0.41
C LEU A 459 22.93 -16.41 0.63
N VAL A 460 21.68 -16.19 0.25
CA VAL A 460 20.56 -16.21 1.19
C VAL A 460 20.34 -17.64 1.69
N PRO A 461 20.42 -17.89 3.01
CA PRO A 461 20.26 -19.23 3.53
C PRO A 461 18.78 -19.69 3.51
N PRO A 462 18.51 -21.01 3.56
CA PRO A 462 17.16 -21.56 3.42
C PRO A 462 16.15 -21.17 4.50
N TRP A 463 16.62 -20.64 5.65
CA TRP A 463 15.77 -20.13 6.72
C TRP A 463 15.40 -18.65 6.57
N THR A 464 16.02 -17.91 5.64
CA THR A 464 15.80 -16.47 5.46
C THR A 464 14.82 -16.20 4.31
N ARG A 465 13.89 -15.26 4.53
CA ARG A 465 12.92 -14.82 3.52
C ARG A 465 13.29 -13.47 2.92
N VAL A 466 13.46 -13.36 1.60
CA VAL A 466 13.58 -12.04 0.94
C VAL A 466 12.20 -11.51 0.58
N TYR A 467 11.71 -10.54 1.35
CA TYR A 467 10.38 -9.96 1.20
C TYR A 467 10.27 -9.09 -0.05
N ARG A 468 11.30 -8.27 -0.35
CA ARG A 468 11.31 -7.33 -1.49
C ARG A 468 12.73 -7.12 -2.00
N VAL A 469 12.83 -6.85 -3.30
CA VAL A 469 14.08 -6.57 -4.04
C VAL A 469 13.90 -5.30 -4.88
N GLN A 470 13.26 -4.29 -4.28
CA GLN A 470 13.02 -2.92 -4.78
C GLN A 470 11.89 -2.28 -3.96
N ARG A 471 11.89 -0.94 -3.91
CA ARG A 471 10.86 -0.15 -3.24
C ARG A 471 9.81 0.33 -4.23
N ASP A 472 8.57 0.49 -3.78
CA ASP A 472 7.45 0.97 -4.60
C ASP A 472 7.45 2.51 -4.73
N ILE A 473 8.56 3.10 -5.22
CA ILE A 473 8.65 4.55 -5.47
C ILE A 473 8.28 4.82 -6.95
N PRO A 474 7.37 5.77 -7.24
CA PRO A 474 7.05 6.14 -8.62
C PRO A 474 8.28 6.62 -9.40
N LEU A 475 8.54 6.02 -10.56
CA LEU A 475 9.69 6.34 -11.42
C LEU A 475 9.84 7.83 -11.77
N PRO A 476 8.75 8.60 -12.03
CA PRO A 476 8.88 10.02 -12.33
C PRO A 476 9.52 10.86 -11.22
N LEU A 477 9.59 10.34 -9.98
CA LEU A 477 10.21 11.01 -8.84
C LEU A 477 11.69 10.63 -8.66
N VAL A 478 12.17 9.61 -9.38
CA VAL A 478 13.52 9.09 -9.22
C VAL A 478 14.42 9.73 -10.27
N THR A 479 15.47 10.42 -9.83
CA THR A 479 16.46 11.05 -10.71
C THR A 479 17.49 10.03 -11.23
N SER A 480 17.93 9.10 -10.40
CA SER A 480 18.90 8.06 -10.78
C SER A 480 18.77 6.79 -9.92
N GLY A 481 19.25 5.66 -10.46
CA GLY A 481 19.21 4.34 -9.80
C GLY A 481 17.97 3.49 -10.13
N CYS A 482 17.16 3.88 -11.11
CA CYS A 482 15.89 3.22 -11.45
C CYS A 482 15.85 2.55 -12.83
N GLU A 483 16.96 2.58 -13.58
CA GLU A 483 17.07 1.91 -14.87
C GLU A 483 16.90 0.39 -14.63
N ASN A 484 15.74 -0.16 -15.02
CA ASN A 484 15.27 -1.56 -14.82
C ASN A 484 14.53 -1.91 -13.50
N SER A 485 14.01 -0.92 -12.78
CA SER A 485 13.35 -1.10 -11.46
C SER A 485 11.94 -1.75 -11.46
N GLY A 486 11.44 -2.22 -12.61
CA GLY A 486 10.14 -2.89 -12.68
C GLY A 486 10.21 -4.37 -12.27
N ASN A 487 11.30 -5.04 -12.62
CA ASN A 487 11.45 -6.50 -12.58
C ASN A 487 12.84 -6.96 -12.06
N LEU A 488 13.48 -6.18 -11.19
CA LEU A 488 14.86 -6.45 -10.73
C LEU A 488 15.04 -7.86 -10.15
N ARG A 489 14.07 -8.39 -9.39
CA ARG A 489 14.14 -9.77 -8.87
C ARG A 489 14.18 -10.80 -9.99
N GLU A 490 13.40 -10.61 -11.05
CA GLU A 490 13.35 -11.54 -12.18
C GLU A 490 14.65 -11.52 -12.98
N LEU A 491 15.19 -10.33 -13.24
CA LEU A 491 16.49 -10.17 -13.88
C LEU A 491 17.62 -10.80 -13.05
N ALA A 492 17.60 -10.62 -11.73
CA ALA A 492 18.58 -11.24 -10.84
C ALA A 492 18.46 -12.78 -10.87
N LEU A 493 17.25 -13.33 -10.83
CA LEU A 493 17.03 -14.79 -10.92
C LEU A 493 17.47 -15.37 -12.27
N GLN A 494 17.29 -14.64 -13.38
CA GLN A 494 17.83 -15.04 -14.68
C GLN A 494 19.35 -15.03 -14.66
N ARG A 495 19.95 -13.95 -14.17
CA ARG A 495 21.40 -13.79 -14.05
C ARG A 495 22.05 -14.87 -13.19
N MET A 496 21.38 -15.35 -12.14
CA MET A 496 21.85 -16.47 -11.31
C MET A 496 22.05 -17.77 -12.12
N LYS A 497 21.21 -18.02 -13.13
CA LYS A 497 21.32 -19.22 -13.98
C LYS A 497 22.60 -19.21 -14.79
N ASP A 498 23.05 -18.04 -15.24
CA ASP A 498 24.25 -17.90 -16.07
C ASP A 498 25.54 -18.38 -15.36
N PHE A 499 25.57 -18.33 -14.02
CA PHE A 499 26.70 -18.81 -13.21
C PHE A 499 26.35 -20.02 -12.35
N GLY A 500 25.25 -20.71 -12.66
CA GLY A 500 24.89 -21.99 -12.03
C GLY A 500 24.47 -21.90 -10.56
N ALA A 501 24.00 -20.73 -10.09
CA ALA A 501 23.49 -20.57 -8.74
C ALA A 501 21.97 -20.69 -8.66
N GLU A 502 21.47 -21.23 -7.55
CA GLU A 502 20.04 -21.37 -7.27
C GLU A 502 19.62 -20.47 -6.11
N CYS A 503 18.42 -19.90 -6.21
CA CYS A 503 17.84 -19.09 -5.15
C CYS A 503 17.14 -20.01 -4.15
N ARG A 504 17.64 -20.08 -2.91
CA ARG A 504 17.07 -20.96 -1.89
C ARG A 504 16.33 -20.20 -0.78
N ASP A 505 15.90 -18.96 -1.03
CA ASP A 505 15.15 -18.20 -0.04
C ASP A 505 13.76 -18.80 0.21
N VAL A 506 13.24 -18.60 1.42
CA VAL A 506 11.92 -19.13 1.85
C VAL A 506 10.80 -18.74 0.87
N ARG A 507 10.89 -17.54 0.29
CA ARG A 507 9.87 -17.04 -0.63
C ARG A 507 9.91 -17.78 -1.96
N PHE A 508 11.07 -18.04 -2.54
CA PHE A 508 11.18 -18.72 -3.84
C PHE A 508 10.66 -20.15 -3.75
N ARG A 509 10.96 -20.84 -2.65
CA ARG A 509 10.63 -22.24 -2.40
C ARG A 509 9.18 -22.47 -1.98
N GLU A 510 8.40 -21.44 -1.63
CA GLU A 510 7.04 -21.62 -1.12
C GLU A 510 6.12 -22.30 -2.16
N VAL A 511 5.36 -23.32 -1.73
CA VAL A 511 4.48 -24.11 -2.63
C VAL A 511 3.53 -23.24 -3.46
N GLY A 512 3.05 -22.11 -2.92
CA GLY A 512 2.18 -21.18 -3.64
C GLY A 512 2.86 -20.50 -4.83
N ILE A 513 4.16 -20.19 -4.74
CA ILE A 513 4.92 -19.64 -5.86
C ILE A 513 5.18 -20.73 -6.90
N HIS A 514 5.59 -21.93 -6.47
CA HIS A 514 5.82 -23.04 -7.39
C HIS A 514 4.55 -23.49 -8.13
N GLU A 515 3.39 -23.54 -7.47
CA GLU A 515 2.14 -23.90 -8.14
C GLU A 515 1.72 -22.83 -9.17
N ILE A 516 1.91 -21.54 -8.86
CA ILE A 516 1.54 -20.44 -9.76
C ILE A 516 2.51 -20.32 -10.95
N HIS A 517 3.82 -20.37 -10.70
CA HIS A 517 4.84 -20.10 -11.72
C HIS A 517 5.29 -21.35 -12.47
N HIS A 518 5.32 -22.50 -11.79
CA HIS A 518 5.88 -23.75 -12.34
C HIS A 518 4.83 -24.86 -12.47
N LYS A 519 3.62 -24.70 -11.90
CA LYS A 519 2.54 -25.72 -11.84
C LYS A 519 3.00 -27.05 -11.23
N VAL A 520 3.99 -27.00 -10.35
CA VAL A 520 4.57 -28.18 -9.69
C VAL A 520 3.90 -28.35 -8.32
N ARG A 521 3.58 -29.60 -7.97
CA ARG A 521 3.08 -29.99 -6.65
C ARG A 521 4.12 -30.85 -5.93
N PRO A 522 4.20 -30.80 -4.60
CA PRO A 522 5.05 -31.71 -3.85
C PRO A 522 4.51 -33.14 -3.98
N GLU A 523 5.39 -34.13 -4.11
CA GLU A 523 4.98 -35.55 -4.11
C GLU A 523 5.44 -36.28 -2.85
N SER A 524 6.69 -36.03 -2.42
CA SER A 524 7.24 -36.57 -1.18
C SER A 524 7.60 -35.40 -0.26
N VAL A 525 7.00 -35.35 0.93
CA VAL A 525 7.22 -34.27 1.89
C VAL A 525 7.90 -34.87 3.13
N GLU A 526 9.07 -34.33 3.46
CA GLU A 526 9.93 -34.76 4.56
C GLU A 526 10.09 -33.65 5.59
N LEU A 527 10.24 -34.03 6.86
CA LEU A 527 10.60 -33.11 7.92
C LEU A 527 12.12 -32.88 7.90
N LEU A 528 12.52 -31.63 7.71
CA LEU A 528 13.91 -31.21 7.75
C LEU A 528 14.13 -30.25 8.91
N ARG A 529 15.32 -30.38 9.51
CA ARG A 529 15.80 -29.55 10.61
C ARG A 529 17.12 -28.89 10.24
N ARG A 530 17.24 -27.60 10.55
CA ARG A 530 18.47 -26.83 10.37
C ARG A 530 18.73 -26.01 11.62
N ASP A 531 19.84 -26.30 12.29
CA ASP A 531 20.24 -25.61 13.52
C ASP A 531 21.33 -24.59 13.21
N TYR A 532 21.25 -23.41 13.84
CA TYR A 532 22.26 -22.37 13.71
C TYR A 532 22.31 -21.50 14.96
N THR A 533 23.49 -20.96 15.26
CA THR A 533 23.65 -19.98 16.33
C THR A 533 23.28 -18.59 15.85
N ALA A 534 22.45 -17.86 16.59
CA ALA A 534 22.14 -16.46 16.34
C ALA A 534 22.09 -15.66 17.65
N ASN A 535 22.91 -14.62 17.73
CA ASN A 535 23.01 -13.65 18.84
C ASN A 535 23.12 -14.36 20.20
N GLY A 536 24.07 -15.30 20.30
CA GLY A 536 24.31 -16.07 21.53
C GLY A 536 23.26 -17.14 21.86
N GLY A 537 22.24 -17.34 21.02
CA GLY A 537 21.23 -18.39 21.23
C GLY A 537 21.22 -19.46 20.14
N TRP A 538 20.61 -20.58 20.48
CA TRP A 538 20.39 -21.72 19.60
C TRP A 538 19.06 -21.55 18.86
N GLU A 539 19.13 -21.38 17.54
CA GLU A 539 17.99 -21.39 16.64
C GLU A 539 17.85 -22.73 15.93
N THR A 540 16.62 -23.20 15.83
CA THR A 540 16.23 -24.44 15.16
C THR A 540 15.14 -24.09 14.15
N PHE A 541 15.44 -24.26 12.86
CA PHE A 541 14.48 -24.09 11.76
C PHE A 541 13.96 -25.46 11.33
N LEU A 542 12.71 -25.75 11.70
CA LEU A 542 12.00 -26.94 11.27
C LEU A 542 11.18 -26.61 10.02
N SER A 543 11.14 -27.53 9.07
CA SER A 543 10.41 -27.32 7.82
C SER A 543 9.93 -28.63 7.23
N TYR A 544 8.71 -28.65 6.72
CA TYR A 544 8.26 -29.70 5.81
C TYR A 544 8.56 -29.27 4.38
N GLU A 545 9.41 -30.03 3.69
CA GLU A 545 9.91 -29.72 2.34
C GLU A 545 9.82 -30.96 1.43
N ASP A 546 9.72 -30.76 0.11
CA ASP A 546 10.02 -31.78 -0.91
C ASP A 546 11.48 -31.57 -1.34
N PRO A 547 12.44 -32.40 -0.87
CA PRO A 547 13.86 -32.16 -1.12
C PRO A 547 14.26 -32.33 -2.59
N GLN A 548 13.53 -33.14 -3.34
CA GLN A 548 13.82 -33.39 -4.76
C GLN A 548 13.41 -32.20 -5.63
N ARG A 549 12.33 -31.51 -5.25
CA ARG A 549 11.79 -30.36 -5.98
C ARG A 549 12.13 -29.01 -5.36
N ASP A 550 12.81 -29.03 -4.21
CA ASP A 550 13.12 -27.87 -3.36
C ASP A 550 11.88 -27.02 -3.00
N ILE A 551 10.75 -27.67 -2.70
CA ILE A 551 9.48 -27.00 -2.38
C ILE A 551 9.25 -26.99 -0.87
N LEU A 552 8.93 -25.83 -0.31
CA LEU A 552 8.59 -25.62 1.09
C LEU A 552 7.08 -25.59 1.32
N VAL A 553 6.60 -26.47 2.20
CA VAL A 553 5.18 -26.64 2.56
C VAL A 553 4.84 -25.91 3.87
N GLY A 554 5.70 -26.00 4.88
CA GLY A 554 5.53 -25.31 6.15
C GLY A 554 6.85 -25.17 6.90
N LEU A 555 6.91 -24.20 7.80
CA LEU A 555 8.09 -23.89 8.61
C LEU A 555 7.71 -23.55 10.05
N LEU A 556 8.64 -23.81 10.97
CA LEU A 556 8.60 -23.37 12.36
C LEU A 556 10.00 -22.88 12.77
N ARG A 557 10.04 -21.77 13.52
CA ARG A 557 11.27 -21.23 14.12
C ARG A 557 11.22 -21.43 15.63
N LEU A 558 12.13 -22.25 16.15
CA LEU A 558 12.28 -22.54 17.58
C LEU A 558 13.60 -21.93 18.07
N ARG A 559 13.59 -21.30 19.24
CA ARG A 559 14.79 -20.77 19.90
C ARG A 559 14.85 -21.23 21.34
N LYS A 560 16.03 -21.65 21.80
CA LYS A 560 16.30 -21.82 23.25
C LYS A 560 16.53 -20.45 23.89
N CYS A 561 15.81 -20.11 24.96
CA CYS A 561 16.06 -18.87 25.69
C CYS A 561 17.42 -18.92 26.40
N SER A 562 18.18 -17.83 26.31
CA SER A 562 19.50 -17.66 26.95
C SER A 562 19.40 -16.71 28.13
N GLU A 563 20.16 -16.94 29.21
CA GLU A 563 20.17 -16.08 30.40
C GLU A 563 20.61 -14.63 30.08
N GLU A 564 21.66 -14.45 29.27
CA GLU A 564 22.21 -13.12 28.96
C GLU A 564 21.24 -12.22 28.16
N GLY A 565 20.43 -12.83 27.29
CA GLY A 565 19.56 -12.12 26.34
C GLY A 565 18.08 -12.01 26.75
N THR A 566 17.63 -12.80 27.73
CA THR A 566 16.20 -12.92 28.07
C THR A 566 15.87 -12.09 29.30
N PHE A 567 14.96 -11.12 29.15
CA PHE A 567 14.55 -10.25 30.27
C PHE A 567 13.07 -10.36 30.64
N ARG A 568 12.29 -11.13 29.86
CA ARG A 568 10.85 -11.25 30.07
C ARG A 568 10.56 -12.22 31.22
N PRO A 569 9.78 -11.81 32.24
CA PRO A 569 9.56 -12.62 33.44
C PRO A 569 8.88 -13.96 33.15
N GLU A 570 8.18 -14.07 32.01
CA GLU A 570 7.55 -15.30 31.55
C GLU A 570 8.57 -16.30 30.97
N LEU A 571 9.76 -15.86 30.54
CA LEU A 571 10.73 -16.68 29.81
C LEU A 571 12.05 -16.89 30.56
N VAL A 572 12.33 -16.06 31.57
CA VAL A 572 13.51 -16.18 32.42
C VAL A 572 13.42 -17.46 33.25
N ASP A 573 14.52 -18.20 33.29
CA ASP A 573 14.66 -19.35 34.19
C ASP A 573 14.68 -18.86 35.65
N LYS A 574 13.79 -19.42 36.47
CA LYS A 574 13.65 -19.09 37.89
C LYS A 574 14.23 -20.16 38.81
N GLY A 575 14.99 -21.12 38.27
CA GLY A 575 15.57 -22.25 39.00
C GLY A 575 14.84 -23.58 38.79
N ASP A 576 13.73 -23.57 38.05
CA ASP A 576 12.90 -24.75 37.75
C ASP A 576 13.20 -25.34 36.36
N GLY A 577 14.06 -24.68 35.57
CA GLY A 577 14.41 -25.03 34.20
C GLY A 577 14.04 -23.94 33.20
N GLY A 578 14.81 -23.86 32.12
CA GLY A 578 14.66 -22.81 31.11
C GLY A 578 13.37 -22.91 30.28
N ALA A 579 13.12 -21.88 29.49
CA ALA A 579 12.06 -21.87 28.48
C ALA A 579 12.63 -21.94 27.06
N SER A 580 11.85 -22.50 26.15
CA SER A 580 12.05 -22.36 24.71
C SER A 580 10.92 -21.54 24.10
N ILE A 581 11.18 -20.92 22.95
CA ILE A 581 10.22 -20.06 22.28
C ILE A 581 10.04 -20.41 20.80
N VAL A 582 8.79 -20.64 20.41
CA VAL A 582 8.38 -20.66 19.00
C VAL A 582 8.17 -19.23 18.53
N ARG A 583 9.02 -18.77 17.62
CA ARG A 583 9.04 -17.40 17.09
C ARG A 583 8.11 -17.22 15.89
N GLU A 584 7.92 -18.27 15.12
CA GLU A 584 7.04 -18.30 13.95
C GLU A 584 6.58 -19.73 13.68
N LEU A 585 5.30 -19.90 13.35
CA LEU A 585 4.76 -21.09 12.70
C LEU A 585 4.01 -20.63 11.46
N HIS A 586 4.39 -21.15 10.29
CA HIS A 586 3.77 -20.79 9.02
C HIS A 586 3.58 -22.02 8.14
N VAL A 587 2.35 -22.27 7.72
CA VAL A 587 2.01 -23.36 6.79
C VAL A 587 1.42 -22.75 5.52
N TYR A 588 2.03 -23.06 4.37
CA TYR A 588 1.63 -22.54 3.08
C TYR A 588 0.53 -23.39 2.46
N GLY A 589 -0.45 -22.72 1.83
CA GLY A 589 -1.53 -23.35 1.06
C GLY A 589 -2.91 -23.21 1.71
N THR A 590 -3.94 -23.17 0.86
CA THR A 590 -5.31 -23.50 1.26
C THR A 590 -5.35 -24.99 1.58
N ALA A 591 -5.96 -25.36 2.72
CA ALA A 591 -6.29 -26.74 3.05
C ALA A 591 -6.65 -27.52 1.77
N VAL A 592 -5.84 -28.52 1.44
CA VAL A 592 -6.07 -29.41 0.30
C VAL A 592 -7.51 -29.96 0.42
N PRO A 593 -8.32 -29.96 -0.65
CA PRO A 593 -9.73 -30.34 -0.59
C PRO A 593 -9.93 -31.72 0.07
N VAL A 594 -10.89 -31.77 1.01
CA VAL A 594 -11.23 -32.93 1.85
C VAL A 594 -12.03 -33.98 1.06
N HIS A 595 -11.49 -34.51 -0.04
CA HIS A 595 -12.15 -35.58 -0.80
C HIS A 595 -11.21 -36.78 -0.93
N GLY A 596 -11.41 -37.76 -0.03
CA GLY A 596 -10.70 -39.04 -0.01
C GLY A 596 -10.19 -39.36 1.39
N ARG A 597 -11.05 -39.90 2.27
CA ARG A 597 -10.63 -40.47 3.56
C ARG A 597 -9.89 -41.78 3.29
N ASP A 598 -8.58 -41.71 3.15
CA ASP A 598 -7.68 -42.86 3.25
C ASP A 598 -6.75 -42.63 4.46
N PRO A 599 -6.98 -43.32 5.60
CA PRO A 599 -6.23 -43.11 6.84
C PRO A 599 -4.74 -43.45 6.74
N THR A 600 -4.30 -44.11 5.67
CA THR A 600 -2.91 -44.55 5.47
C THR A 600 -2.05 -43.54 4.72
N LYS A 601 -2.66 -42.51 4.13
CA LYS A 601 -1.94 -41.47 3.39
C LYS A 601 -1.78 -40.23 4.27
N PHE A 602 -0.54 -40.01 4.73
CA PHE A 602 -0.04 -38.86 5.50
C PHE A 602 -0.32 -37.45 4.89
N GLN A 603 -1.10 -37.34 3.82
CA GLN A 603 -1.18 -36.12 3.02
C GLN A 603 -2.23 -35.09 3.45
N HIS A 604 -3.10 -35.35 4.44
CA HIS A 604 -4.22 -34.43 4.68
C HIS A 604 -4.45 -34.14 6.18
N GLN A 605 -4.11 -32.89 6.56
CA GLN A 605 -4.35 -32.20 7.84
C GLN A 605 -3.35 -32.52 8.96
N GLY A 606 -2.36 -31.64 9.16
CA GLY A 606 -1.57 -31.68 10.39
C GLY A 606 -0.24 -30.97 10.41
N PHE A 607 0.34 -30.49 9.28
CA PHE A 607 1.73 -29.98 9.29
C PHE A 607 2.03 -28.96 10.39
N GLY A 608 1.09 -28.06 10.71
CA GLY A 608 1.26 -27.13 11.84
C GLY A 608 1.33 -27.85 13.19
N THR A 609 0.44 -28.80 13.44
CA THR A 609 0.44 -29.63 14.65
C THR A 609 1.71 -30.49 14.73
N LEU A 610 2.10 -31.15 13.65
CA LEU A 610 3.31 -31.98 13.58
C LEU A 610 4.59 -31.17 13.84
N LEU A 611 4.67 -29.94 13.30
CA LEU A 611 5.78 -29.03 13.59
C LEU A 611 5.81 -28.63 15.07
N MET A 612 4.64 -28.38 15.66
CA MET A 612 4.54 -28.05 17.09
C MET A 612 4.92 -29.24 17.98
N GLU A 613 4.48 -30.46 17.65
CA GLU A 613 4.85 -31.69 18.36
C GLU A 613 6.36 -31.92 18.35
N GLU A 614 7.00 -31.74 17.19
CA GLU A 614 8.46 -31.85 17.11
C GLU A 614 9.16 -30.71 17.87
N ALA A 615 8.61 -29.49 17.83
CA ALA A 615 9.16 -28.38 18.62
C ALA A 615 9.05 -28.61 20.13
N GLU A 616 7.95 -29.19 20.61
CA GLU A 616 7.77 -29.61 22.01
C GLU A 616 8.76 -30.70 22.40
N ARG A 617 8.99 -31.69 21.53
CA ARG A 617 9.99 -32.74 21.73
C ARG A 617 11.40 -32.17 21.84
N ILE A 618 11.83 -31.34 20.89
CA ILE A 618 13.17 -30.71 20.91
C ILE A 618 13.34 -29.82 22.15
N ALA A 619 12.32 -29.02 22.48
CA ALA A 619 12.37 -28.14 23.64
C ALA A 619 12.53 -28.93 24.96
N ARG A 620 11.81 -30.03 25.12
CA ARG A 620 11.89 -30.86 26.33
C ARG A 620 13.19 -31.68 26.37
N ASP A 621 13.44 -32.45 25.33
CA ASP A 621 14.43 -33.53 25.35
C ASP A 621 15.85 -33.02 25.06
N GLU A 622 15.99 -31.98 24.23
CA GLU A 622 17.30 -31.47 23.80
C GLU A 622 17.65 -30.11 24.42
N HIS A 623 16.68 -29.17 24.49
CA HIS A 623 16.93 -27.89 25.15
C HIS A 623 16.90 -28.01 26.68
N GLY A 624 16.27 -29.06 27.22
CA GLY A 624 16.03 -29.22 28.66
C GLY A 624 15.07 -28.17 29.21
N SER A 625 14.16 -27.66 28.38
CA SER A 625 13.18 -26.65 28.79
C SER A 625 11.98 -27.29 29.45
N ILE A 626 11.47 -26.68 30.52
CA ILE A 626 10.23 -27.09 31.18
C ILE A 626 8.98 -26.42 30.58
N LYS A 627 9.18 -25.40 29.74
CA LYS A 627 8.11 -24.60 29.15
C LYS A 627 8.40 -24.26 27.70
N LEU A 628 7.37 -24.36 26.86
CA LEU A 628 7.38 -23.83 25.50
C LEU A 628 6.43 -22.63 25.41
N ALA A 629 6.96 -21.49 25.01
CA ALA A 629 6.18 -20.28 24.75
C ALA A 629 6.07 -20.00 23.25
N VAL A 630 5.00 -19.37 22.81
CA VAL A 630 4.75 -19.03 21.41
C VAL A 630 4.44 -17.55 21.27
N ILE A 631 5.13 -16.88 20.35
CA ILE A 631 4.77 -15.52 19.90
C ILE A 631 3.60 -15.64 18.93
N SER A 632 2.38 -15.67 19.47
CA SER A 632 1.16 -15.75 18.67
C SER A 632 0.61 -14.37 18.35
N GLY A 633 0.20 -14.16 17.10
CA GLY A 633 -0.72 -13.07 16.78
C GLY A 633 -2.02 -13.19 17.58
N VAL A 634 -2.65 -12.06 17.90
CA VAL A 634 -3.86 -12.01 18.72
C VAL A 634 -4.95 -12.91 18.14
N GLY A 635 -5.16 -12.84 16.82
CA GLY A 635 -6.18 -13.61 16.11
C GLY A 635 -5.86 -15.10 15.92
N THR A 636 -4.68 -15.57 16.31
CA THR A 636 -4.28 -17.00 16.22
C THR A 636 -4.23 -17.71 17.56
N ARG A 637 -4.48 -17.03 18.69
CA ARG A 637 -4.39 -17.64 20.04
C ARG A 637 -5.28 -18.87 20.22
N ASP A 638 -6.49 -18.85 19.66
CA ASP A 638 -7.42 -20.00 19.70
C ASP A 638 -6.87 -21.26 19.00
N TYR A 639 -5.97 -21.11 18.02
CA TYR A 639 -5.30 -22.25 17.41
C TYR A 639 -4.42 -22.97 18.43
N TYR A 640 -3.62 -22.22 19.20
CA TYR A 640 -2.74 -22.77 20.22
C TYR A 640 -3.50 -23.29 21.44
N ARG A 641 -4.64 -22.69 21.80
CA ARG A 641 -5.51 -23.24 22.87
C ARG A 641 -5.97 -24.66 22.58
N ARG A 642 -6.29 -24.97 21.32
CA ARG A 642 -6.66 -26.35 20.92
C ARG A 642 -5.49 -27.33 21.04
N LEU A 643 -4.25 -26.85 21.07
CA LEU A 643 -3.04 -27.65 21.29
C LEU A 643 -2.64 -27.72 22.78
N GLY A 644 -3.46 -27.17 23.69
CA GLY A 644 -3.22 -27.16 25.12
C GLY A 644 -2.37 -26.00 25.64
N TYR A 645 -2.21 -24.92 24.87
CA TYR A 645 -1.52 -23.71 25.33
C TYR A 645 -2.49 -22.75 26.00
N GLU A 646 -1.99 -22.05 27.02
CA GLU A 646 -2.73 -21.01 27.75
C GLU A 646 -2.07 -19.64 27.56
N LEU A 647 -2.83 -18.58 27.79
CA LEU A 647 -2.30 -17.22 27.66
C LEU A 647 -1.46 -16.88 28.92
N ASP A 648 -0.17 -16.65 28.73
CA ASP A 648 0.83 -16.33 29.77
C ASP A 648 1.51 -15.00 29.39
N GLY A 649 0.98 -13.90 29.96
CA GLY A 649 1.36 -12.54 29.56
C GLY A 649 1.06 -12.28 28.08
N PRO A 650 2.05 -11.87 27.26
CA PRO A 650 1.86 -11.67 25.82
C PRO A 650 1.98 -12.98 25.01
N TYR A 651 2.42 -14.09 25.61
CA TYR A 651 2.71 -15.35 24.94
C TYR A 651 1.57 -16.38 25.10
N MET A 652 1.55 -17.38 24.22
CA MET A 652 0.82 -18.62 24.49
C MET A 652 1.83 -19.65 25.01
N SER A 653 1.68 -20.14 26.23
CA SER A 653 2.64 -21.03 26.88
C SER A 653 2.02 -22.39 27.23
N LYS A 654 2.85 -23.43 27.27
CA LYS A 654 2.49 -24.79 27.70
C LYS A 654 3.61 -25.40 28.54
N SER A 655 3.25 -26.06 29.64
CA SER A 655 4.18 -26.88 30.43
C SER A 655 4.60 -28.10 29.61
N LEU A 656 5.90 -28.40 29.60
CA LEU A 656 6.46 -29.59 28.96
C LEU A 656 6.69 -30.74 29.95
N VAL A 657 6.54 -30.45 31.25
CA VAL A 657 6.63 -31.39 32.37
C VAL A 657 5.24 -31.87 32.76
#